data_AF-A0A672MJA8-F1
#
_entry.id   AF-A0A672MJA8-F1
#
_cell.length_a   1.000
_cell.length_b   1.000
_cell.length_c   1.000
_cell.angle_alpha   90.00
_cell.angle_beta   90.00
_cell.angle_gamma   90.00
#
_symmetry.space_group_name_H-M   'P 1'
#
loop_
_entity.id
_entity.type
_entity.pdbx_description
1 polymer ?
#
loop_
_entity_poly.entity_id
_entity_poly.type
_entity_poly.pdbx_seq_one_letter_code
_entity_poly.pdbx_strand_id
1 'polypeptide(L)'
;FIFIMAVLYLSFLFQLFFCLVFSLPTGRNSICGYRSCPATNPSMLNVHLVPHTHDDVGWLKTVDQYYYGDRNNIQHAGVQYILDSVIDQLQKDPARRFIYVETAFFYRWWRQQSQSTQKIVAQLVNEGRLEFINGGWCMSDEATTHYSAVIDQMTLGLRFFLICILEVLGGPKSKSGPFGEGDSDTMKRAMGVAQHHDAVSGTEKQHVAYDYARRLATGWAHCEVLVRNSLAVLSGSEAPRVFCENLNISVCPLTESSHKFSMNVYNPLGRTVSWPVRLPVNGSVYNVTDANGRAVDSQVVPLSKSTQEVRRNRGYAKGELVFQVEAPPLGYSTYIISMLRDEPPASSAKPTATRSIQNKFLKVTFDDTTGLLSSLTNLETDQTIQLTQNFYWYNASAGNNKESRQTSGAYIFRPNSSDPFVINKTAETQIVTVSSTAQEVTQRFSPWVSQVVRLYEGHRELELEWTVGPVPVADGLGKEVITRLDTDIKSSDYFYTDSNGREVLERRKDYRPTWELKQTEPVAGNYYPINSRAYIKDDKHQLTVVTDRSQGASSIYNGSLEIMLHRRLLYDDFRGVGEPLSEPGEFSDGLVARGRLLLTLSPPDTAADVHRPLAQGMVLQPLLSFQDGTPSFSGLQTSLPPAVHLLTLSQWDKDTVLIRLEHQYQAKESKTHSQPVTVNLQKLFSTLEVLGASEMSLGANQWKEDMNRLQWNTEKTSKPLPLSDKDPSPWEVTLNPMEIRTLLLRVRQL
;
A
#
# COMPACT_ATOMS: atom_id res chain seq x y z
N PHE A 1 -41.80 -74.80 -6.48
CA PHE A 1 -40.98 -74.38 -7.64
C PHE A 1 -41.38 -73.00 -8.20
N ILE A 2 -42.67 -72.75 -8.46
CA ILE A 2 -43.16 -71.44 -8.98
C ILE A 2 -42.97 -70.28 -7.97
N PHE A 3 -43.09 -70.54 -6.67
CA PHE A 3 -42.93 -69.51 -5.63
C PHE A 3 -41.48 -69.04 -5.43
N ILE A 4 -40.50 -69.91 -5.67
CA ILE A 4 -39.06 -69.58 -5.53
C ILE A 4 -38.57 -68.79 -6.75
N MET A 5 -39.11 -69.10 -7.94
CA MET A 5 -38.87 -68.33 -9.16
C MET A 5 -39.45 -66.91 -9.08
N ALA A 6 -40.63 -66.73 -8.48
CA ALA A 6 -41.23 -65.40 -8.29
C ALA A 6 -40.42 -64.50 -7.32
N VAL A 7 -39.88 -65.08 -6.23
CA VAL A 7 -39.07 -64.33 -5.25
C VAL A 7 -37.69 -63.96 -5.81
N LEU A 8 -37.09 -64.83 -6.64
CA LEU A 8 -35.83 -64.52 -7.34
C LEU A 8 -36.02 -63.45 -8.43
N TYR A 9 -37.16 -63.46 -9.13
CA TYR A 9 -37.47 -62.46 -10.16
C TYR A 9 -37.78 -61.08 -9.57
N LEU A 10 -38.48 -61.02 -8.42
CA LEU A 10 -38.69 -59.75 -7.70
C LEU A 10 -37.40 -59.23 -7.06
N SER A 11 -36.51 -60.10 -6.55
CA SER A 11 -35.20 -59.69 -6.03
C SER A 11 -34.28 -59.12 -7.11
N PHE A 12 -34.34 -59.67 -8.33
CA PHE A 12 -33.52 -59.21 -9.47
C PHE A 12 -34.05 -57.89 -10.03
N LEU A 13 -35.37 -57.70 -10.10
CA LEU A 13 -35.99 -56.42 -10.49
C LEU A 13 -35.77 -55.32 -9.45
N PHE A 14 -35.74 -55.65 -8.15
CA PHE A 14 -35.45 -54.68 -7.09
C PHE A 14 -33.97 -54.26 -7.06
N GLN A 15 -33.04 -55.17 -7.38
CA GLN A 15 -31.61 -54.82 -7.54
C GLN A 15 -31.32 -54.00 -8.81
N LEU A 16 -32.02 -54.26 -9.93
CA LEU A 16 -31.92 -53.42 -11.13
C LEU A 16 -32.50 -52.02 -10.92
N PHE A 17 -33.57 -51.88 -10.13
CA PHE A 17 -34.14 -50.56 -9.81
C PHE A 17 -33.27 -49.78 -8.81
N PHE A 18 -32.57 -50.44 -7.88
CA PHE A 18 -31.64 -49.78 -6.95
C PHE A 18 -30.33 -49.35 -7.63
N CYS A 19 -29.84 -50.11 -8.62
CA CYS A 19 -28.69 -49.70 -9.45
C CYS A 19 -29.01 -48.56 -10.45
N LEU A 20 -30.28 -48.37 -10.83
CA LEU A 20 -30.72 -47.28 -11.71
C LEU A 20 -31.13 -45.99 -10.96
N VAL A 21 -31.40 -46.06 -9.65
CA VAL A 21 -31.82 -44.90 -8.83
C VAL A 21 -30.70 -44.37 -7.92
N PHE A 22 -29.59 -45.09 -7.74
CA PHE A 22 -28.37 -44.62 -7.06
C PHE A 22 -27.12 -44.53 -7.94
N SER A 23 -27.29 -44.49 -9.26
CA SER A 23 -26.33 -43.80 -10.11
C SER A 23 -26.59 -42.29 -9.99
N LEU A 24 -26.11 -41.68 -8.90
CA LEU A 24 -25.64 -40.31 -8.98
C LEU A 24 -24.77 -40.23 -10.23
N PRO A 25 -24.93 -39.23 -11.11
CA PRO A 25 -24.03 -39.07 -12.24
C PRO A 25 -22.63 -38.75 -11.69
N THR A 26 -21.86 -39.79 -11.40
CA THR A 26 -20.40 -39.76 -11.33
C THR A 26 -19.93 -39.54 -12.76
N GLY A 27 -19.95 -38.28 -13.19
CA GLY A 27 -19.57 -37.88 -14.55
C GLY A 27 -20.40 -36.76 -15.14
N ARG A 28 -20.49 -35.59 -14.49
CA ARG A 28 -20.51 -34.35 -15.28
C ARG A 28 -19.06 -33.96 -15.48
N ASN A 29 -18.49 -34.33 -16.63
CA ASN A 29 -17.22 -33.76 -17.07
C ASN A 29 -17.39 -32.23 -17.05
N SER A 30 -16.78 -31.52 -16.10
CA SER A 30 -16.68 -30.07 -16.19
C SER A 30 -15.86 -29.76 -17.43
N ILE A 31 -16.51 -29.26 -18.47
CA ILE A 31 -15.83 -28.77 -19.65
C ILE A 31 -15.54 -27.31 -19.34
N CYS A 32 -14.41 -27.03 -18.68
CA CYS A 32 -13.95 -25.67 -18.41
C CYS A 32 -12.63 -25.37 -19.16
N GLY A 33 -12.30 -24.09 -19.28
CA GLY A 33 -11.10 -23.62 -19.99
C GLY A 33 -11.15 -23.90 -21.50
N TYR A 34 -9.99 -24.04 -22.15
CA TYR A 34 -9.92 -24.21 -23.61
C TYR A 34 -10.77 -25.34 -24.20
N ARG A 35 -11.10 -26.36 -23.40
CA ARG A 35 -11.96 -27.48 -23.83
C ARG A 35 -13.42 -27.06 -24.02
N SER A 36 -13.86 -25.93 -23.44
CA SER A 36 -15.21 -25.39 -23.58
C SER A 36 -15.34 -24.38 -24.73
N CYS A 37 -14.23 -24.00 -25.37
CA CYS A 37 -14.24 -23.07 -26.49
C CYS A 37 -15.00 -23.66 -27.69
N PRO A 38 -15.73 -22.83 -28.46
CA PRO A 38 -16.29 -23.26 -29.74
C PRO A 38 -15.22 -23.84 -30.67
N ALA A 39 -15.60 -24.85 -31.46
CA ALA A 39 -14.71 -25.45 -32.44
C ALA A 39 -14.26 -24.40 -33.48
N THR A 40 -12.96 -24.30 -33.71
CA THR A 40 -12.38 -23.43 -34.73
C THR A 40 -12.29 -24.15 -36.07
N ASN A 41 -12.34 -23.39 -37.17
CA ASN A 41 -12.05 -23.89 -38.51
C ASN A 41 -10.66 -23.38 -38.96
N PRO A 42 -9.66 -24.27 -39.16
CA PRO A 42 -8.32 -23.87 -39.55
C PRO A 42 -8.23 -23.28 -40.96
N SER A 43 -9.22 -23.49 -41.83
CA SER A 43 -9.25 -22.93 -43.19
C SER A 43 -9.97 -21.58 -43.26
N MET A 44 -10.40 -21.01 -42.12
CA MET A 44 -11.15 -19.75 -42.05
C MET A 44 -10.56 -18.82 -41.00
N LEU A 45 -10.89 -17.54 -41.11
CA LEU A 45 -10.74 -16.61 -40.00
C LEU A 45 -11.73 -17.01 -38.89
N ASN A 46 -11.22 -17.23 -37.69
CA ASN A 46 -12.04 -17.53 -36.52
C ASN A 46 -12.30 -16.23 -35.75
N VAL A 47 -13.56 -15.78 -35.72
CA VAL A 47 -13.97 -14.55 -35.03
C VAL A 47 -14.58 -14.92 -33.68
N HIS A 48 -13.89 -14.59 -32.60
CA HIS A 48 -14.36 -14.83 -31.24
C HIS A 48 -15.13 -13.60 -30.75
N LEU A 49 -16.45 -13.72 -30.68
CA LEU A 49 -17.30 -12.70 -30.05
C LEU A 49 -17.31 -12.96 -28.54
N VAL A 50 -16.86 -11.98 -27.75
CA VAL A 50 -16.72 -12.10 -26.29
C VAL A 50 -17.62 -11.06 -25.60
N PRO A 51 -18.89 -11.41 -25.31
CA PRO A 51 -19.80 -10.53 -24.59
C PRO A 51 -19.30 -10.27 -23.16
N HIS A 52 -19.27 -9.01 -22.76
CA HIS A 52 -18.85 -8.55 -21.43
C HIS A 52 -19.68 -7.35 -20.98
N THR A 53 -19.51 -6.98 -19.71
CA THR A 53 -19.90 -5.69 -19.13
C THR A 53 -18.69 -5.16 -18.38
N HIS A 54 -18.56 -3.84 -18.29
CA HIS A 54 -17.53 -3.19 -17.48
C HIS A 54 -18.24 -2.46 -16.34
N ASP A 55 -18.09 -2.98 -15.13
CA ASP A 55 -18.81 -2.52 -13.95
C ASP A 55 -17.84 -1.88 -12.96
N ASP A 56 -17.67 -0.56 -13.06
CA ASP A 56 -16.75 0.18 -12.17
C ASP A 56 -17.16 0.06 -10.70
N VAL A 57 -16.18 -0.29 -9.86
CA VAL A 57 -16.38 -0.44 -8.40
C VAL A 57 -16.31 0.93 -7.72
N GLY A 58 -17.14 1.85 -8.25
CA GLY A 58 -17.17 3.26 -7.94
C GLY A 58 -16.42 4.10 -8.98
N TRP A 59 -17.01 5.21 -9.45
CA TRP A 59 -16.38 6.15 -10.39
C TRP A 59 -17.22 7.44 -10.46
N LEU A 60 -18.28 7.44 -11.29
CA LEU A 60 -19.27 8.53 -11.30
C LEU A 60 -20.33 8.36 -10.22
N LYS A 61 -20.59 7.11 -9.83
CA LYS A 61 -21.48 6.75 -8.73
C LYS A 61 -20.70 5.92 -7.72
N THR A 62 -21.19 5.86 -6.50
CA THR A 62 -20.62 4.94 -5.49
C THR A 62 -20.87 3.49 -5.88
N VAL A 63 -20.11 2.56 -5.28
CA VAL A 63 -20.31 1.10 -5.46
C VAL A 63 -21.78 0.72 -5.28
N ASP A 64 -22.42 1.21 -4.23
CA ASP A 64 -23.80 0.85 -3.89
C ASP A 64 -24.82 1.43 -4.90
N GLN A 65 -24.59 2.65 -5.38
CA GLN A 65 -25.45 3.28 -6.39
C GLN A 65 -25.35 2.59 -7.75
N TYR A 66 -24.14 2.18 -8.17
CA TYR A 66 -23.98 1.32 -9.35
C TYR A 66 -24.67 -0.02 -9.19
N TYR A 67 -24.56 -0.64 -8.01
CA TYR A 67 -25.18 -1.95 -7.79
C TYR A 67 -26.71 -1.90 -7.93
N TYR A 68 -27.37 -0.98 -7.21
CA TYR A 68 -28.84 -0.90 -7.18
C TYR A 68 -29.47 -0.13 -8.35
N GLY A 69 -28.66 0.54 -9.16
CA GLY A 69 -29.16 1.42 -10.22
C GLY A 69 -29.76 2.72 -9.71
N ASP A 70 -29.25 3.23 -8.60
CA ASP A 70 -29.63 4.54 -8.06
C ASP A 70 -28.89 5.68 -8.80
N ARG A 71 -29.39 6.91 -8.66
CA ARG A 71 -28.84 8.14 -9.27
C ARG A 71 -28.57 8.03 -10.77
N ASN A 72 -29.52 7.45 -11.52
CA ASN A 72 -29.41 7.31 -12.98
C ASN A 72 -29.39 8.63 -13.76
N ASN A 73 -29.68 9.76 -13.09
CA ASN A 73 -29.44 11.09 -13.64
C ASN A 73 -27.94 11.46 -13.74
N ILE A 74 -27.05 10.77 -13.01
CA ILE A 74 -25.59 10.88 -13.15
C ILE A 74 -25.11 9.98 -14.29
N GLN A 75 -25.44 8.68 -14.20
CA GLN A 75 -25.16 7.68 -15.23
C GLN A 75 -26.18 6.55 -15.13
N HIS A 76 -26.82 6.20 -16.23
CA HIS A 76 -27.79 5.10 -16.30
C HIS A 76 -27.07 3.75 -16.28
N ALA A 77 -26.93 3.15 -15.10
CA ALA A 77 -26.20 1.90 -14.87
C ALA A 77 -26.71 1.21 -13.61
N GLY A 78 -26.93 -0.10 -13.66
CA GLY A 78 -27.45 -0.91 -12.55
C GLY A 78 -26.99 -2.36 -12.61
N VAL A 79 -25.94 -2.69 -11.85
CA VAL A 79 -25.22 -3.99 -11.97
C VAL A 79 -26.10 -5.18 -11.62
N GLN A 80 -27.00 -5.05 -10.62
CA GLN A 80 -27.90 -6.14 -10.26
C GLN A 80 -28.77 -6.59 -11.45
N TYR A 81 -29.27 -5.63 -12.23
CA TYR A 81 -30.13 -5.91 -13.39
C TYR A 81 -29.32 -6.51 -14.56
N ILE A 82 -28.05 -6.13 -14.69
CA ILE A 82 -27.13 -6.73 -15.67
C ILE A 82 -26.95 -8.20 -15.34
N LEU A 83 -26.58 -8.54 -14.10
CA LEU A 83 -26.40 -9.93 -13.67
C LEU A 83 -27.68 -10.75 -13.81
N ASP A 84 -28.83 -10.23 -13.34
CA ASP A 84 -30.12 -10.92 -13.48
C ASP A 84 -30.45 -11.25 -14.94
N SER A 85 -30.29 -10.25 -15.83
CA SER A 85 -30.60 -10.42 -17.24
C SER A 85 -29.60 -11.32 -17.97
N VAL A 86 -28.30 -11.25 -17.66
CA VAL A 86 -27.28 -12.13 -18.23
C VAL A 86 -27.59 -13.60 -17.88
N ILE A 87 -27.91 -13.90 -16.62
CA ILE A 87 -28.24 -15.27 -16.20
C ILE A 87 -29.51 -15.79 -16.87
N ASP A 88 -30.54 -14.94 -17.03
CA ASP A 88 -31.73 -15.28 -17.82
C ASP A 88 -31.40 -15.54 -19.30
N GLN A 89 -30.60 -14.67 -19.92
CA GLN A 89 -30.25 -14.80 -21.34
C GLN A 89 -29.34 -16.00 -21.61
N LEU A 90 -28.43 -16.36 -20.70
CA LEU A 90 -27.64 -17.57 -20.80
C LEU A 90 -28.54 -18.82 -20.71
N GLN A 91 -29.58 -18.85 -19.89
CA GLN A 91 -30.48 -20.01 -19.85
C GLN A 91 -31.24 -20.24 -21.16
N LYS A 92 -31.52 -19.18 -21.92
CA LYS A 92 -32.35 -19.23 -23.14
C LYS A 92 -31.67 -19.86 -24.35
N ASP A 93 -30.34 -19.87 -24.41
CA ASP A 93 -29.60 -20.38 -25.57
C ASP A 93 -28.23 -20.94 -25.18
N PRO A 94 -27.98 -22.26 -25.32
CA PRO A 94 -26.73 -22.92 -24.91
C PRO A 94 -25.49 -22.45 -25.67
N ALA A 95 -25.63 -21.75 -26.80
CA ALA A 95 -24.50 -21.18 -27.54
C ALA A 95 -23.99 -19.86 -26.92
N ARG A 96 -24.82 -19.17 -26.11
CA ARG A 96 -24.42 -17.90 -25.50
C ARG A 96 -23.33 -18.09 -24.45
N ARG A 97 -22.46 -17.09 -24.39
CA ARG A 97 -21.32 -16.97 -23.49
C ARG A 97 -21.27 -15.55 -22.94
N PHE A 98 -20.73 -15.39 -21.74
CA PHE A 98 -20.52 -14.09 -21.11
C PHE A 98 -19.32 -14.15 -20.18
N ILE A 99 -18.50 -13.10 -20.19
CA ILE A 99 -17.39 -12.94 -19.23
C ILE A 99 -17.72 -11.89 -18.19
N TYR A 100 -17.28 -12.10 -16.95
CA TYR A 100 -17.47 -11.18 -15.83
C TYR A 100 -16.15 -10.96 -15.09
N VAL A 101 -15.93 -9.75 -14.56
CA VAL A 101 -14.64 -9.33 -13.98
C VAL A 101 -14.76 -9.03 -12.48
N GLU A 102 -15.60 -8.07 -12.09
CA GLU A 102 -15.54 -7.46 -10.76
C GLU A 102 -16.23 -8.30 -9.67
N THR A 103 -15.45 -9.12 -8.99
CA THR A 103 -15.96 -10.05 -7.98
C THR A 103 -16.68 -9.36 -6.82
N ALA A 104 -16.37 -8.09 -6.51
CA ALA A 104 -17.10 -7.30 -5.49
C ALA A 104 -18.61 -7.24 -5.76
N PHE A 105 -19.02 -6.98 -7.01
CA PHE A 105 -20.42 -6.93 -7.39
C PHE A 105 -21.04 -8.31 -7.48
N PHE A 106 -20.33 -9.27 -8.09
CA PHE A 106 -20.82 -10.64 -8.19
C PHE A 106 -21.07 -11.26 -6.81
N TYR A 107 -20.15 -11.05 -5.86
CA TYR A 107 -20.31 -11.49 -4.48
C TYR A 107 -21.57 -10.94 -3.81
N ARG A 108 -21.80 -9.63 -3.98
CA ARG A 108 -22.97 -8.96 -3.42
C ARG A 108 -24.25 -9.53 -4.01
N TRP A 109 -24.30 -9.68 -5.33
CA TRP A 109 -25.41 -10.29 -6.05
C TRP A 109 -25.65 -11.73 -5.62
N TRP A 110 -24.61 -12.56 -5.62
CA TRP A 110 -24.63 -13.98 -5.27
C TRP A 110 -25.25 -14.24 -3.90
N ARG A 111 -24.89 -13.42 -2.91
CA ARG A 111 -25.40 -13.53 -1.53
C ARG A 111 -26.90 -13.24 -1.40
N GLN A 112 -27.49 -12.54 -2.37
CA GLN A 112 -28.92 -12.22 -2.40
C GLN A 112 -29.74 -13.25 -3.19
N GLN A 113 -29.08 -14.20 -3.87
CA GLN A 113 -29.75 -15.16 -4.75
C GLN A 113 -30.35 -16.36 -4.03
N SER A 114 -31.44 -16.88 -4.58
CA SER A 114 -32.03 -18.15 -4.17
C SER A 114 -31.10 -19.34 -4.42
N GLN A 115 -31.26 -20.43 -3.67
CA GLN A 115 -30.51 -21.68 -3.92
C GLN A 115 -30.72 -22.21 -5.35
N SER A 116 -31.89 -22.00 -5.95
CA SER A 116 -32.16 -22.36 -7.35
C SER A 116 -31.31 -21.55 -8.32
N THR A 117 -31.27 -20.22 -8.16
CA THR A 117 -30.44 -19.34 -9.01
C THR A 117 -28.95 -19.68 -8.84
N GLN A 118 -28.51 -19.93 -7.60
CA GLN A 118 -27.13 -20.33 -7.33
C GLN A 118 -26.74 -21.63 -8.05
N LYS A 119 -27.63 -22.63 -8.07
CA LYS A 119 -27.42 -23.87 -8.84
C LYS A 119 -27.34 -23.63 -10.35
N ILE A 120 -28.19 -22.76 -10.89
CA ILE A 120 -28.18 -22.37 -12.32
C ILE A 120 -26.84 -21.72 -12.68
N VAL A 121 -26.40 -20.75 -11.91
CA VAL A 121 -25.13 -20.05 -12.14
C VAL A 121 -23.96 -21.02 -12.05
N ALA A 122 -23.92 -21.88 -11.03
CA ALA A 122 -22.87 -22.91 -10.91
C ALA A 122 -22.87 -23.86 -12.12
N GLN A 123 -24.04 -24.21 -12.65
CA GLN A 123 -24.14 -24.97 -13.90
C GLN A 123 -23.55 -24.18 -15.08
N LEU A 124 -23.93 -22.92 -15.27
CA LEU A 124 -23.43 -22.07 -16.36
C LEU A 124 -21.90 -21.90 -16.31
N VAL A 125 -21.32 -21.78 -15.11
CA VAL A 125 -19.86 -21.72 -14.91
C VAL A 125 -19.20 -23.06 -15.27
N ASN A 126 -19.77 -24.18 -14.79
CA ASN A 126 -19.25 -25.53 -15.08
C ASN A 126 -19.34 -25.90 -16.57
N GLU A 127 -20.28 -25.31 -17.30
CA GLU A 127 -20.44 -25.43 -18.75
C GLU A 127 -19.50 -24.48 -19.54
N GLY A 128 -18.74 -23.62 -18.85
CA GLY A 128 -17.89 -22.60 -19.48
C GLY A 128 -18.68 -21.50 -20.19
N ARG A 129 -19.90 -21.22 -19.72
CA ARG A 129 -20.83 -20.26 -20.36
C ARG A 129 -20.89 -18.92 -19.67
N LEU A 130 -20.66 -18.93 -18.36
CA LEU A 130 -20.29 -17.75 -17.59
C LEU A 130 -18.83 -17.96 -17.14
N GLU A 131 -17.94 -17.09 -17.57
CA GLU A 131 -16.51 -17.18 -17.24
C GLU A 131 -16.08 -15.95 -16.43
N PHE A 132 -15.33 -16.19 -15.35
CA PHE A 132 -14.72 -15.13 -14.58
C PHE A 132 -13.30 -14.88 -15.10
N ILE A 133 -13.04 -13.67 -15.55
CA ILE A 133 -11.71 -13.22 -15.97
C ILE A 133 -11.17 -12.22 -14.95
N ASN A 134 -9.84 -12.11 -14.83
CA ASN A 134 -9.17 -11.42 -13.72
C ASN A 134 -9.44 -12.12 -12.37
N GLY A 135 -10.67 -12.05 -11.86
CA GLY A 135 -11.11 -12.73 -10.64
C GLY A 135 -10.73 -12.03 -9.34
N GLY A 136 -10.10 -10.85 -9.41
CA GLY A 136 -9.91 -9.98 -8.26
C GLY A 136 -11.20 -9.36 -7.74
N TRP A 137 -11.13 -8.74 -6.56
CA TRP A 137 -12.24 -7.98 -5.99
C TRP A 137 -12.67 -6.83 -6.92
N CYS A 138 -11.70 -6.19 -7.57
CA CYS A 138 -11.89 -5.19 -8.62
C CYS A 138 -10.88 -5.39 -9.76
N MET A 139 -11.09 -4.68 -10.86
CA MET A 139 -10.01 -4.38 -11.80
C MET A 139 -9.17 -3.23 -11.21
N SER A 140 -8.03 -3.57 -10.60
CA SER A 140 -7.19 -2.59 -9.91
C SER A 140 -6.43 -1.66 -10.87
N ASP A 141 -6.09 -0.45 -10.42
CA ASP A 141 -5.07 0.35 -11.09
C ASP A 141 -3.72 -0.38 -11.11
N GLU A 142 -2.88 -0.04 -12.08
CA GLU A 142 -1.53 -0.58 -12.25
C GLU A 142 -0.44 0.48 -12.00
N ALA A 143 -0.79 1.77 -11.88
CA ALA A 143 0.19 2.83 -11.63
C ALA A 143 0.30 3.21 -10.15
N THR A 144 -0.82 3.38 -9.46
CA THR A 144 -0.89 3.95 -8.10
C THR A 144 -1.11 2.90 -7.01
N THR A 145 -1.06 1.60 -7.36
CA THR A 145 -1.21 0.48 -6.42
C THR A 145 0.14 -0.04 -5.94
N HIS A 146 0.20 -0.42 -4.66
CA HIS A 146 1.31 -1.23 -4.13
C HIS A 146 1.02 -2.71 -4.35
N TYR A 147 2.04 -3.48 -4.73
CA TYR A 147 1.90 -4.88 -5.13
C TYR A 147 1.25 -5.78 -4.07
N SER A 148 1.48 -5.49 -2.78
CA SER A 148 0.87 -6.23 -1.67
C SER A 148 -0.65 -6.11 -1.70
N ALA A 149 -1.17 -4.91 -1.96
CA ALA A 149 -2.60 -4.66 -2.04
C ALA A 149 -3.23 -5.28 -3.30
N VAL A 150 -2.49 -5.33 -4.41
CA VAL A 150 -2.91 -6.05 -5.63
C VAL A 150 -3.02 -7.55 -5.35
N ILE A 151 -2.04 -8.15 -4.68
CA ILE A 151 -2.07 -9.57 -4.28
C ILE A 151 -3.26 -9.82 -3.35
N ASP A 152 -3.48 -8.95 -2.37
CA ASP A 152 -4.54 -9.12 -1.37
C ASP A 152 -5.94 -9.04 -2.00
N GLN A 153 -6.19 -8.06 -2.88
CA GLN A 153 -7.49 -7.94 -3.56
C GLN A 153 -7.74 -9.09 -4.54
N MET A 154 -6.69 -9.59 -5.21
CA MET A 154 -6.76 -10.79 -6.06
C MET A 154 -7.09 -12.03 -5.23
N THR A 155 -6.42 -12.22 -4.10
CA THR A 155 -6.67 -13.35 -3.18
C THR A 155 -8.09 -13.32 -2.65
N LEU A 156 -8.59 -12.12 -2.30
CA LEU A 156 -9.95 -11.92 -1.80
C LEU A 156 -11.01 -12.32 -2.84
N GLY A 157 -10.85 -11.86 -4.09
CA GLY A 157 -11.78 -12.20 -5.18
C GLY A 157 -11.74 -13.69 -5.55
N LEU A 158 -10.55 -14.28 -5.65
CA LEU A 158 -10.40 -15.67 -6.10
C LEU A 158 -10.83 -16.71 -5.06
N ARG A 159 -10.92 -16.34 -3.76
CA ARG A 159 -11.09 -17.34 -2.68
C ARG A 159 -12.14 -16.98 -1.62
N PHE A 160 -12.68 -15.77 -1.63
CA PHE A 160 -13.74 -15.33 -0.72
C PHE A 160 -13.50 -15.64 0.78
N PHE A 161 -12.35 -15.33 1.42
CA PHE A 161 -12.18 -15.11 2.90
C PHE A 161 -10.71 -14.66 3.29
N LEU A 162 -10.47 -14.40 4.59
CA LEU A 162 -9.65 -13.37 5.28
C LEU A 162 -8.07 -13.37 5.23
N ILE A 163 -7.46 -12.15 5.31
CA ILE A 163 -6.08 -11.67 5.69
C ILE A 163 -5.93 -10.92 7.08
N CYS A 164 -5.28 -11.44 8.13
CA CYS A 164 -4.76 -10.57 9.24
C CYS A 164 -3.65 -11.23 10.08
N ILE A 165 -2.53 -10.52 10.27
CA ILE A 165 -1.33 -11.02 11.00
C ILE A 165 -1.60 -11.21 12.50
N LEU A 166 -2.20 -10.21 13.14
CA LEU A 166 -2.47 -10.25 14.59
C LEU A 166 -3.54 -11.28 14.96
N GLU A 167 -4.47 -11.56 14.03
CA GLU A 167 -5.45 -12.63 14.16
C GLU A 167 -4.79 -14.00 14.29
N VAL A 168 -3.69 -14.23 13.56
CA VAL A 168 -2.91 -15.48 13.63
C VAL A 168 -2.22 -15.63 14.98
N LEU A 169 -1.63 -14.54 15.49
CA LEU A 169 -0.88 -14.58 16.76
C LEU A 169 -1.80 -14.65 17.98
N GLY A 170 -2.93 -13.91 17.96
CA GLY A 170 -3.92 -13.88 19.04
C GLY A 170 -4.95 -15.01 19.00
N GLY A 171 -5.07 -15.73 17.87
CA GLY A 171 -5.98 -16.86 17.71
C GLY A 171 -7.48 -16.48 17.71
N PRO A 172 -8.39 -17.43 17.99
CA PRO A 172 -9.84 -17.21 17.88
C PRO A 172 -10.40 -16.06 18.73
N LYS A 173 -9.76 -15.75 19.87
CA LYS A 173 -10.15 -14.65 20.76
C LYS A 173 -9.94 -13.25 20.15
N SER A 174 -9.18 -13.15 19.05
CA SER A 174 -9.04 -11.89 18.32
C SER A 174 -10.35 -11.41 17.69
N LYS A 175 -11.24 -12.32 17.28
CA LYS A 175 -12.53 -11.97 16.64
C LYS A 175 -13.65 -11.64 17.64
N SER A 176 -13.65 -12.32 18.78
CA SER A 176 -14.63 -12.14 19.84
C SER A 176 -13.87 -12.11 21.16
N GLY A 177 -13.65 -10.89 21.66
CA GLY A 177 -12.80 -10.62 22.81
C GLY A 177 -13.38 -9.53 23.71
N PRO A 178 -12.60 -9.05 24.71
CA PRO A 178 -13.09 -8.12 25.74
C PRO A 178 -13.56 -6.76 25.20
N PHE A 179 -13.17 -6.39 23.98
CA PHE A 179 -13.57 -5.13 23.34
C PHE A 179 -14.69 -5.29 22.31
N GLY A 180 -15.34 -6.45 22.27
CA GLY A 180 -16.45 -6.76 21.38
C GLY A 180 -16.05 -7.61 20.18
N GLU A 181 -16.92 -7.61 19.17
CA GLU A 181 -16.71 -8.33 17.91
C GLU A 181 -15.94 -7.46 16.92
N GLY A 182 -14.83 -7.98 16.44
CA GLY A 182 -13.96 -7.32 15.45
C GLY A 182 -13.64 -8.26 14.31
N ASP A 183 -13.47 -7.72 13.12
CA ASP A 183 -13.13 -8.48 11.94
C ASP A 183 -12.21 -7.69 11.01
N SER A 184 -11.38 -8.41 10.28
CA SER A 184 -10.50 -7.84 9.26
C SER A 184 -11.12 -7.94 7.85
N ASP A 185 -12.28 -8.60 7.70
CA ASP A 185 -12.97 -8.82 6.43
C ASP A 185 -13.55 -7.52 5.85
N THR A 186 -14.11 -6.69 6.71
CA THR A 186 -14.63 -5.36 6.36
C THR A 186 -13.51 -4.47 5.81
N MET A 187 -12.33 -4.47 6.45
CA MET A 187 -11.17 -3.73 5.96
C MET A 187 -10.64 -4.29 4.63
N LYS A 188 -10.60 -5.62 4.45
CA LYS A 188 -10.17 -6.23 3.17
C LYS A 188 -11.05 -5.83 2.01
N ARG A 189 -12.37 -5.87 2.21
CA ARG A 189 -13.31 -5.46 1.16
C ARG A 189 -13.16 -3.98 0.85
N ALA A 190 -12.99 -3.14 1.87
CA ALA A 190 -12.74 -1.71 1.67
C ALA A 190 -11.43 -1.44 0.92
N MET A 191 -10.33 -2.10 1.32
CA MET A 191 -9.04 -2.02 0.63
C MET A 191 -9.10 -2.57 -0.78
N GLY A 192 -9.82 -3.67 -0.99
CA GLY A 192 -10.05 -4.26 -2.31
C GLY A 192 -10.79 -3.30 -3.24
N VAL A 193 -11.84 -2.63 -2.74
CA VAL A 193 -12.51 -1.55 -3.48
C VAL A 193 -11.53 -0.40 -3.77
N ALA A 194 -10.75 0.01 -2.78
CA ALA A 194 -9.81 1.12 -2.92
C ALA A 194 -8.69 0.87 -3.95
N GLN A 195 -8.47 -0.38 -4.39
CA GLN A 195 -7.50 -0.67 -5.46
C GLN A 195 -8.05 -0.41 -6.86
N HIS A 196 -9.37 -0.21 -7.02
CA HIS A 196 -10.00 0.03 -8.32
C HIS A 196 -9.35 1.22 -9.06
N HIS A 197 -9.39 1.16 -10.38
CA HIS A 197 -8.72 2.11 -11.26
C HIS A 197 -9.34 3.52 -11.30
N ASP A 198 -10.45 3.75 -10.59
CA ASP A 198 -10.95 5.08 -10.24
C ASP A 198 -11.05 5.29 -8.72
N ALA A 199 -10.23 4.62 -7.92
CA ALA A 199 -10.19 4.84 -6.47
C ALA A 199 -8.83 5.39 -6.05
N VAL A 200 -7.81 4.55 -5.90
CA VAL A 200 -6.46 4.99 -5.52
C VAL A 200 -5.80 5.90 -6.57
N SER A 201 -6.26 5.83 -7.81
CA SER A 201 -5.86 6.74 -8.90
C SER A 201 -6.35 8.18 -8.72
N GLY A 202 -7.40 8.40 -7.91
CA GLY A 202 -8.00 9.72 -7.68
C GLY A 202 -8.79 10.26 -8.86
N THR A 203 -9.44 9.38 -9.63
CA THR A 203 -10.15 9.71 -10.88
C THR A 203 -11.67 9.55 -10.82
N GLU A 204 -12.21 9.38 -9.62
CA GLU A 204 -13.64 9.40 -9.31
C GLU A 204 -14.21 10.81 -9.08
N LYS A 205 -15.54 10.89 -9.04
CA LYS A 205 -16.23 12.08 -8.54
C LYS A 205 -16.00 12.28 -7.05
N GLN A 206 -16.00 13.54 -6.58
CA GLN A 206 -15.68 13.87 -5.19
C GLN A 206 -16.55 13.15 -4.15
N HIS A 207 -17.84 12.94 -4.46
CA HIS A 207 -18.74 12.23 -3.54
C HIS A 207 -18.47 10.71 -3.46
N VAL A 208 -17.83 10.14 -4.47
CA VAL A 208 -17.37 8.75 -4.49
C VAL A 208 -16.06 8.63 -3.72
N ALA A 209 -15.16 9.61 -3.84
CA ALA A 209 -13.97 9.70 -2.97
C ALA A 209 -14.34 9.70 -1.48
N TYR A 210 -15.41 10.42 -1.11
CA TYR A 210 -15.96 10.39 0.25
C TYR A 210 -16.54 9.01 0.63
N ASP A 211 -17.13 8.27 -0.30
CA ASP A 211 -17.58 6.90 -0.05
C ASP A 211 -16.40 5.96 0.19
N TYR A 212 -15.32 6.07 -0.59
CA TYR A 212 -14.09 5.30 -0.37
C TYR A 212 -13.47 5.61 0.99
N ALA A 213 -13.30 6.89 1.33
CA ALA A 213 -12.78 7.31 2.63
C ALA A 213 -13.65 6.77 3.78
N ARG A 214 -14.98 6.84 3.64
CA ARG A 214 -15.93 6.28 4.61
C ARG A 214 -15.78 4.77 4.76
N ARG A 215 -15.65 4.02 3.66
CA ARG A 215 -15.46 2.55 3.68
C ARG A 215 -14.15 2.17 4.36
N LEU A 216 -13.07 2.88 4.06
CA LEU A 216 -11.76 2.67 4.69
C LEU A 216 -11.82 2.96 6.19
N ALA A 217 -12.42 4.08 6.60
CA ALA A 217 -12.61 4.42 8.01
C ALA A 217 -13.47 3.38 8.75
N THR A 218 -14.56 2.91 8.12
CA THR A 218 -15.40 1.84 8.68
C THR A 218 -14.64 0.53 8.80
N GLY A 219 -13.88 0.15 7.77
CA GLY A 219 -13.03 -1.03 7.78
C GLY A 219 -11.98 -0.99 8.88
N TRP A 220 -11.32 0.16 9.05
CA TRP A 220 -10.36 0.37 10.13
C TRP A 220 -11.02 0.26 11.51
N ALA A 221 -12.19 0.86 11.73
CA ALA A 221 -12.88 0.78 13.02
C ALA A 221 -13.17 -0.68 13.44
N HIS A 222 -13.57 -1.54 12.50
CA HIS A 222 -13.74 -2.99 12.76
C HIS A 222 -12.41 -3.71 13.00
N CYS A 223 -11.39 -3.38 12.20
CA CYS A 223 -10.06 -3.96 12.32
C CYS A 223 -9.39 -3.57 13.64
N GLU A 224 -9.58 -2.34 14.10
CA GLU A 224 -9.05 -1.82 15.36
C GLU A 224 -9.55 -2.63 16.55
N VAL A 225 -10.84 -3.04 16.57
CA VAL A 225 -11.37 -3.95 17.60
C VAL A 225 -10.62 -5.28 17.59
N LEU A 226 -10.36 -5.84 16.40
CA LEU A 226 -9.58 -7.08 16.25
C LEU A 226 -8.14 -6.89 16.75
N VAL A 227 -7.50 -5.77 16.43
CA VAL A 227 -6.16 -5.42 16.92
C VAL A 227 -6.15 -5.29 18.43
N ARG A 228 -7.13 -4.61 19.02
CA ARG A 228 -7.29 -4.47 20.49
C ARG A 228 -7.41 -5.84 21.15
N ASN A 229 -8.30 -6.69 20.65
CA ASN A 229 -8.49 -8.05 21.17
C ASN A 229 -7.20 -8.88 21.06
N SER A 230 -6.53 -8.82 19.90
CA SER A 230 -5.28 -9.56 19.68
C SER A 230 -4.17 -9.12 20.65
N LEU A 231 -3.98 -7.81 20.80
CA LEU A 231 -2.97 -7.27 21.71
C LEU A 231 -3.33 -7.50 23.18
N ALA A 232 -4.62 -7.54 23.55
CA ALA A 232 -5.04 -7.95 24.89
C ALA A 232 -4.74 -9.43 25.18
N VAL A 233 -4.94 -10.32 24.21
CA VAL A 233 -4.55 -11.73 24.35
C VAL A 233 -3.04 -11.85 24.51
N LEU A 234 -2.26 -11.19 23.67
CA LEU A 234 -0.80 -11.26 23.69
C LEU A 234 -0.20 -10.62 24.95
N SER A 235 -0.81 -9.55 25.46
CA SER A 235 -0.36 -8.88 26.69
C SER A 235 -0.96 -9.43 27.98
N GLY A 236 -2.00 -10.26 27.89
CA GLY A 236 -2.79 -10.65 29.06
C GLY A 236 -3.49 -9.48 29.77
N SER A 237 -3.63 -8.31 29.12
CA SER A 237 -4.27 -7.11 29.68
C SER A 237 -5.55 -6.76 28.94
N GLU A 238 -6.67 -6.75 29.65
CA GLU A 238 -7.99 -6.35 29.13
C GLU A 238 -8.28 -4.84 29.35
N ALA A 239 -7.29 -4.06 29.80
CA ALA A 239 -7.48 -2.62 30.02
C ALA A 239 -7.87 -1.90 28.71
N PRO A 240 -8.65 -0.81 28.75
CA PRO A 240 -8.99 -0.07 27.54
C PRO A 240 -7.74 0.39 26.78
N ARG A 241 -7.70 0.12 25.47
CA ARG A 241 -6.59 0.49 24.58
C ARG A 241 -7.03 1.60 23.62
N VAL A 242 -6.28 2.69 23.59
CA VAL A 242 -6.58 3.88 22.76
C VAL A 242 -5.59 3.99 21.61
N PHE A 243 -6.06 4.44 20.44
CA PHE A 243 -5.24 4.78 19.28
C PHE A 243 -5.43 6.27 18.95
N CYS A 244 -4.41 6.89 18.39
CA CYS A 244 -4.46 8.30 17.97
C CYS A 244 -4.21 8.41 16.47
N GLU A 245 -5.28 8.64 15.72
CA GLU A 245 -5.27 8.65 14.24
C GLU A 245 -4.74 9.98 13.66
N ASN A 246 -4.69 11.04 14.47
CA ASN A 246 -4.35 12.41 14.04
C ASN A 246 -2.97 12.89 14.53
N LEU A 247 -2.03 11.96 14.75
CA LEU A 247 -0.66 12.30 15.17
C LEU A 247 0.08 13.15 14.13
N ASN A 248 -0.24 13.01 12.84
CA ASN A 248 0.35 13.82 11.75
C ASN A 248 0.04 15.33 11.87
N ILE A 249 -1.02 15.70 12.58
CA ILE A 249 -1.41 17.09 12.89
C ILE A 249 -1.27 17.39 14.39
N SER A 250 -0.54 16.54 15.12
CA SER A 250 -0.26 16.66 16.54
C SER A 250 -1.53 16.77 17.40
N VAL A 251 -2.49 15.87 17.14
CA VAL A 251 -3.73 15.73 17.91
C VAL A 251 -3.84 14.31 18.48
N CYS A 252 -3.93 14.20 19.79
CA CYS A 252 -4.17 12.95 20.52
C CYS A 252 -4.77 13.28 21.90
N PRO A 253 -6.10 13.18 22.07
CA PRO A 253 -6.79 13.61 23.29
C PRO A 253 -6.22 13.01 24.58
N LEU A 254 -5.75 11.76 24.53
CA LEU A 254 -5.17 11.07 25.69
C LEU A 254 -3.85 11.69 26.14
N THR A 255 -2.89 11.88 25.23
CA THR A 255 -1.55 12.40 25.57
C THR A 255 -1.58 13.89 25.88
N GLU A 256 -2.59 14.62 25.38
CA GLU A 256 -2.81 16.03 25.69
C GLU A 256 -3.38 16.24 27.10
N SER A 257 -4.20 15.31 27.61
CA SER A 257 -4.89 15.44 28.90
C SER A 257 -4.22 14.69 30.06
N SER A 258 -3.45 13.65 29.78
CA SER A 258 -2.95 12.73 30.83
C SER A 258 -1.56 13.12 31.32
N HIS A 259 -1.38 13.13 32.65
CA HIS A 259 -0.07 13.35 33.27
C HIS A 259 0.80 12.09 33.29
N LYS A 260 0.19 10.91 33.13
CA LYS A 260 0.90 9.63 33.07
C LYS A 260 0.13 8.70 32.16
N PHE A 261 0.83 8.01 31.27
CA PHE A 261 0.25 7.03 30.37
C PHE A 261 1.31 6.02 29.91
N SER A 262 0.84 4.84 29.52
CA SER A 262 1.66 3.77 28.97
C SER A 262 1.42 3.67 27.46
N MET A 263 2.49 3.59 26.68
CA MET A 263 2.45 3.46 25.22
C MET A 263 3.02 2.11 24.81
N ASN A 264 2.30 1.40 23.95
CA ASN A 264 2.73 0.16 23.31
C ASN A 264 3.08 0.47 21.85
N VAL A 265 4.23 -0.04 21.42
CA VAL A 265 4.75 0.12 20.06
C VAL A 265 4.75 -1.25 19.39
N TYR A 266 3.79 -1.52 18.50
CA TYR A 266 3.72 -2.78 17.76
C TYR A 266 4.45 -2.68 16.42
N ASN A 267 5.42 -3.55 16.20
CA ASN A 267 6.22 -3.67 14.99
C ASN A 267 5.72 -4.84 14.12
N PRO A 268 5.15 -4.57 12.94
CA PRO A 268 4.70 -5.61 12.02
C PRO A 268 5.85 -6.25 11.20
N LEU A 269 7.06 -5.71 11.22
CA LEU A 269 8.19 -6.22 10.45
C LEU A 269 8.77 -7.49 11.09
N GLY A 270 9.33 -8.36 10.24
CA GLY A 270 10.05 -9.56 10.69
C GLY A 270 11.44 -9.28 11.28
N ARG A 271 11.75 -8.03 11.65
CA ARG A 271 13.05 -7.58 12.16
C ARG A 271 12.83 -6.51 13.23
N THR A 272 13.77 -6.35 14.16
CA THR A 272 13.71 -5.24 15.14
C THR A 272 13.71 -3.91 14.42
N VAL A 273 12.90 -2.96 14.90
CA VAL A 273 12.82 -1.60 14.36
C VAL A 273 13.13 -0.60 15.45
N SER A 274 13.97 0.38 15.13
CA SER A 274 14.09 1.64 15.88
C SER A 274 13.18 2.67 15.21
N TRP A 275 12.38 3.38 16.00
CA TRP A 275 11.39 4.31 15.48
C TRP A 275 11.34 5.61 16.27
N PRO A 276 11.38 6.78 15.61
CA PRO A 276 11.16 8.05 16.28
C PRO A 276 9.67 8.25 16.59
N VAL A 277 9.35 8.45 17.86
CA VAL A 277 7.99 8.75 18.32
C VAL A 277 7.86 10.25 18.55
N ARG A 278 6.73 10.84 18.11
CA ARG A 278 6.34 12.22 18.39
C ARG A 278 4.90 12.22 18.94
N LEU A 279 4.72 12.66 20.19
CA LEU A 279 3.42 12.68 20.87
C LEU A 279 3.01 14.11 21.23
N PRO A 280 1.79 14.56 20.91
CA PRO A 280 1.33 15.88 21.31
C PRO A 280 1.06 15.93 22.82
N VAL A 281 1.63 16.92 23.49
CA VAL A 281 1.65 17.02 24.96
C VAL A 281 1.53 18.48 25.43
N ASN A 282 1.15 18.66 26.71
CA ASN A 282 1.00 19.99 27.31
C ASN A 282 2.08 20.36 28.34
N GLY A 283 2.68 19.39 29.02
CA GLY A 283 3.83 19.62 29.91
C GLY A 283 5.11 19.95 29.15
N SER A 284 6.09 20.50 29.84
CA SER A 284 7.40 20.87 29.26
C SER A 284 8.49 19.84 29.52
N VAL A 285 8.36 19.01 30.55
CA VAL A 285 9.31 17.95 30.88
C VAL A 285 8.58 16.66 31.19
N TYR A 286 8.97 15.58 30.51
CA TYR A 286 8.49 14.24 30.73
C TYR A 286 9.64 13.30 31.08
N ASN A 287 9.35 12.32 31.92
CA ASN A 287 10.16 11.14 32.09
C ASN A 287 9.62 10.05 31.17
N VAL A 288 10.47 9.49 30.32
CA VAL A 288 10.15 8.34 29.47
C VAL A 288 11.01 7.17 29.93
N THR A 289 10.37 6.04 30.22
CA THR A 289 11.06 4.82 30.65
C THR A 289 10.61 3.64 29.80
N ASP A 290 11.53 2.74 29.50
CA ASP A 290 11.19 1.45 28.93
C ASP A 290 10.49 0.56 29.97
N ALA A 291 10.00 -0.58 29.50
CA ALA A 291 9.38 -1.62 30.30
C ALA A 291 10.24 -2.16 31.47
N ASN A 292 11.57 -2.00 31.43
CA ASN A 292 12.50 -2.41 32.48
C ASN A 292 12.84 -1.27 33.44
N GLY A 293 12.21 -0.10 33.28
CA GLY A 293 12.48 1.10 34.07
C GLY A 293 13.74 1.88 33.66
N ARG A 294 14.35 1.56 32.51
CA ARG A 294 15.49 2.32 31.99
C ARG A 294 14.99 3.62 31.37
N ALA A 295 15.63 4.72 31.71
CA ALA A 295 15.31 6.03 31.14
C ALA A 295 15.64 6.07 29.65
N VAL A 296 14.75 6.68 28.87
CA VAL A 296 14.91 6.95 27.44
C VAL A 296 15.06 8.46 27.27
N ASP A 297 16.06 8.88 26.51
CA ASP A 297 16.24 10.31 26.24
C ASP A 297 15.03 10.87 25.50
N SER A 298 14.56 12.04 25.93
CA SER A 298 13.35 12.64 25.39
C SER A 298 13.36 14.16 25.55
N GLN A 299 12.71 14.84 24.62
CA GLN A 299 12.54 16.29 24.68
C GLN A 299 11.17 16.71 24.17
N VAL A 300 10.59 17.73 24.79
CA VAL A 300 9.44 18.43 24.25
C VAL A 300 9.90 19.55 23.32
N VAL A 301 9.42 19.54 22.07
CA VAL A 301 9.61 20.61 21.10
C VAL A 301 8.35 21.45 20.96
N PRO A 302 8.44 22.78 20.79
CA PRO A 302 7.27 23.60 20.50
C PRO A 302 6.58 23.16 19.20
N LEU A 303 5.25 23.25 19.15
CA LEU A 303 4.53 23.00 17.90
C LEU A 303 4.91 24.02 16.83
N SER A 304 5.23 23.53 15.63
CA SER A 304 5.47 24.40 14.48
C SER A 304 4.22 25.20 14.11
N LYS A 305 4.42 26.42 13.60
CA LYS A 305 3.31 27.28 13.14
C LYS A 305 2.49 26.60 12.03
N SER A 306 3.13 25.86 11.12
CA SER A 306 2.44 25.12 10.07
C SER A 306 1.53 24.03 10.63
N THR A 307 1.97 23.27 11.63
CA THR A 307 1.12 22.27 12.29
C THR A 307 -0.05 22.91 13.03
N GLN A 308 0.17 24.06 13.70
CA GLN A 308 -0.92 24.81 14.34
C GLN A 308 -1.98 25.29 13.31
N GLU A 309 -1.54 25.77 12.15
CA GLU A 309 -2.41 26.21 11.05
C GLU A 309 -3.23 25.03 10.46
N VAL A 310 -2.62 23.85 10.29
CA VAL A 310 -3.30 22.65 9.79
C VAL A 310 -4.29 22.09 10.81
N ARG A 311 -3.88 21.94 12.08
CA ARG A 311 -4.74 21.33 13.12
C ARG A 311 -5.91 22.22 13.49
N ARG A 312 -5.75 23.55 13.41
CA ARG A 312 -6.72 24.55 13.88
C ARG A 312 -7.14 24.29 15.33
N ASN A 313 -8.45 24.12 15.58
CA ASN A 313 -9.02 23.93 16.90
C ASN A 313 -9.21 22.45 17.29
N ARG A 314 -8.67 21.50 16.50
CA ARG A 314 -8.87 20.05 16.73
C ARG A 314 -8.07 19.49 17.90
N GLY A 315 -7.07 20.22 18.41
CA GLY A 315 -6.29 19.88 19.60
C GLY A 315 -5.73 21.12 20.28
N TYR A 316 -5.19 20.95 21.48
CA TYR A 316 -4.72 22.02 22.37
C TYR A 316 -3.32 21.77 22.93
N ALA A 317 -2.63 20.73 22.47
CA ALA A 317 -1.20 20.49 22.72
C ALA A 317 -0.37 21.79 22.59
N LYS A 318 0.59 21.98 23.51
CA LYS A 318 1.57 23.08 23.47
C LYS A 318 2.86 22.68 22.75
N GLY A 319 3.20 21.39 22.74
CA GLY A 319 4.41 20.85 22.13
C GLY A 319 4.28 19.38 21.74
N GLU A 320 5.36 18.83 21.19
CA GLU A 320 5.49 17.41 20.84
C GLU A 320 6.63 16.79 21.65
N LEU A 321 6.35 15.73 22.41
CA LEU A 321 7.36 14.91 23.08
C LEU A 321 7.99 13.98 22.04
N VAL A 322 9.30 14.11 21.85
CA VAL A 322 10.10 13.36 20.88
C VAL A 322 11.08 12.44 21.60
N PHE A 323 11.12 11.16 21.20
CA PHE A 323 12.03 10.15 21.73
C PHE A 323 12.14 8.96 20.76
N GLN A 324 13.16 8.12 20.93
CA GLN A 324 13.36 6.91 20.14
C GLN A 324 12.82 5.68 20.88
N VAL A 325 12.20 4.75 20.16
CA VAL A 325 11.74 3.47 20.69
C VAL A 325 12.28 2.31 19.87
N GLU A 326 12.37 1.14 20.49
CA GLU A 326 12.71 -0.12 19.83
C GLU A 326 11.59 -1.13 20.03
N ALA A 327 11.21 -1.84 18.97
CA ALA A 327 10.22 -2.92 19.02
C ALA A 327 10.75 -4.19 18.34
N PRO A 328 10.58 -5.37 18.97
CA PRO A 328 11.10 -6.63 18.46
C PRO A 328 10.37 -7.08 17.19
N PRO A 329 10.89 -8.08 16.46
CA PRO A 329 10.24 -8.63 15.28
C PRO A 329 8.83 -9.12 15.57
N LEU A 330 7.87 -8.74 14.73
CA LEU A 330 6.47 -9.15 14.78
C LEU A 330 5.90 -9.08 16.22
N GLY A 331 6.15 -7.97 16.89
CA GLY A 331 6.08 -7.89 18.35
C GLY A 331 5.87 -6.48 18.85
N TYR A 332 5.76 -6.30 20.17
CA TYR A 332 5.60 -4.98 20.76
C TYR A 332 6.49 -4.75 21.98
N SER A 333 6.76 -3.48 22.26
CA SER A 333 7.42 -2.98 23.47
C SER A 333 6.53 -1.96 24.17
N THR A 334 6.63 -1.90 25.51
CA THR A 334 5.89 -0.94 26.33
C THR A 334 6.83 0.14 26.90
N TYR A 335 6.37 1.38 26.86
CA TYR A 335 7.03 2.56 27.42
C TYR A 335 6.08 3.29 28.37
N ILE A 336 6.62 3.79 29.49
CA ILE A 336 5.87 4.55 30.48
C ILE A 336 6.30 6.01 30.40
N ILE A 337 5.34 6.90 30.19
CA ILE A 337 5.53 8.33 30.06
C ILE A 337 4.88 9.01 31.26
N SER A 338 5.60 9.89 31.95
CA SER A 338 5.10 10.63 33.10
C SER A 338 5.56 12.09 33.06
N MET A 339 4.61 13.02 33.15
CA MET A 339 4.88 14.46 33.22
C MET A 339 5.57 14.77 34.56
N LEU A 340 6.69 15.50 34.51
CA LEU A 340 7.42 15.95 35.69
C LEU A 340 7.12 17.41 36.03
N ARG A 341 7.05 18.29 35.02
CA ARG A 341 6.85 19.73 35.18
C ARG A 341 5.96 20.31 34.07
N ASP A 342 5.12 21.27 34.44
CA ASP A 342 4.30 22.12 33.55
C ASP A 342 4.73 23.59 33.69
N GLU A 343 6.01 23.85 33.42
CA GLU A 343 6.51 25.22 33.26
C GLU A 343 6.46 25.61 31.78
N PRO A 344 6.47 26.91 31.41
CA PRO A 344 6.64 27.32 30.02
C PRO A 344 7.87 26.59 29.45
N PRO A 345 7.80 26.00 28.25
CA PRO A 345 8.97 25.34 27.67
C PRO A 345 10.14 26.31 27.74
N ALA A 346 11.26 25.89 28.33
CA ALA A 346 12.47 26.69 28.36
C ALA A 346 12.69 27.21 26.95
N SER A 347 12.72 28.54 26.77
CA SER A 347 12.69 29.16 25.45
C SER A 347 13.65 28.40 24.53
N SER A 348 13.11 27.69 23.54
CA SER A 348 13.91 26.90 22.61
C SER A 348 15.04 27.79 22.12
N ALA A 349 16.26 27.28 22.25
CA ALA A 349 17.55 27.84 21.88
C ALA A 349 17.49 29.15 21.07
N LYS A 350 18.30 30.14 21.48
CA LYS A 350 18.61 31.32 20.66
C LYS A 350 18.83 30.87 19.20
N PRO A 351 18.22 31.52 18.20
CA PRO A 351 18.49 31.23 16.80
C PRO A 351 19.99 31.37 16.58
N THR A 352 20.68 30.24 16.58
CA THR A 352 22.09 30.18 16.31
C THR A 352 22.15 29.95 14.81
N ALA A 353 22.85 30.83 14.09
CA ALA A 353 23.10 30.67 12.66
C ALA A 353 24.03 29.46 12.46
N THR A 354 23.49 28.26 12.66
CA THR A 354 24.22 27.01 12.48
C THR A 354 23.95 26.53 11.07
N ARG A 355 25.01 26.41 10.28
CA ARG A 355 24.97 26.18 8.82
C ARG A 355 24.61 24.76 8.40
N SER A 356 24.42 23.86 9.36
CA SER A 356 24.27 22.44 9.09
C SER A 356 23.62 21.70 10.24
N ILE A 357 22.90 20.63 9.91
CA ILE A 357 22.52 19.57 10.86
C ILE A 357 23.33 18.31 10.57
N GLN A 358 23.62 17.52 11.59
CA GLN A 358 24.33 16.25 11.43
C GLN A 358 23.92 15.24 12.49
N ASN A 359 23.94 13.96 12.12
CA ASN A 359 23.93 12.83 13.04
C ASN A 359 25.20 11.99 12.80
N LYS A 360 25.25 10.76 13.31
CA LYS A 360 26.38 9.84 13.10
C LYS A 360 26.66 9.50 11.62
N PHE A 361 25.65 9.54 10.75
CA PHE A 361 25.68 8.98 9.41
C PHE A 361 25.66 10.04 8.30
N LEU A 362 24.91 11.12 8.52
CA LEU A 362 24.66 12.16 7.52
C LEU A 362 24.97 13.54 8.08
N LYS A 363 25.41 14.42 7.18
CA LYS A 363 25.49 15.85 7.41
C LYS A 363 24.79 16.59 6.27
N VAL A 364 23.96 17.56 6.61
CA VAL A 364 23.23 18.41 5.67
C VAL A 364 23.59 19.85 5.93
N THR A 365 23.92 20.60 4.89
CA THR A 365 24.20 22.05 4.98
C THR A 365 23.08 22.85 4.34
N PHE A 366 22.95 24.10 4.79
CA PHE A 366 21.99 25.05 4.26
C PHE A 366 22.71 26.28 3.70
N ASP A 367 22.14 26.90 2.68
CA ASP A 367 22.65 28.15 2.12
C ASP A 367 22.23 29.34 3.00
N ASP A 368 23.21 30.17 3.39
CA ASP A 368 23.01 31.28 4.34
C ASP A 368 22.10 32.39 3.78
N THR A 369 21.95 32.49 2.45
CA THR A 369 21.19 33.55 1.79
C THR A 369 19.75 33.12 1.51
N THR A 370 19.56 31.87 1.11
CA THR A 370 18.29 31.33 0.66
C THR A 370 17.60 30.45 1.70
N GLY A 371 18.33 29.91 2.68
CA GLY A 371 17.79 28.96 3.66
C GLY A 371 17.46 27.58 3.09
N LEU A 372 17.82 27.32 1.84
CA LEU A 372 17.61 26.03 1.17
C LEU A 372 18.71 25.04 1.54
N LEU A 373 18.45 23.73 1.36
CA LEU A 373 19.52 22.73 1.40
C LEU A 373 20.58 23.11 0.36
N SER A 374 21.85 22.93 0.70
CA SER A 374 22.98 23.18 -0.21
C SER A 374 23.83 21.94 -0.47
N SER A 375 24.00 21.06 0.52
CA SER A 375 24.72 19.79 0.32
C SER A 375 24.21 18.68 1.23
N LEU A 376 24.43 17.44 0.79
CA LEU A 376 24.20 16.22 1.55
C LEU A 376 25.50 15.40 1.53
N THR A 377 26.00 15.08 2.73
CA THR A 377 27.18 14.26 2.94
C THR A 377 26.82 12.98 3.67
N ASN A 378 27.22 11.84 3.13
CA ASN A 378 27.28 10.57 3.85
C ASN A 378 28.66 10.44 4.52
N LEU A 379 28.66 10.44 5.85
CA LEU A 379 29.85 10.42 6.70
C LEU A 379 30.48 9.02 6.80
N GLU A 380 29.74 7.94 6.53
CA GLU A 380 30.29 6.57 6.53
C GLU A 380 31.08 6.29 5.25
N THR A 381 30.60 6.79 4.11
CA THR A 381 31.19 6.52 2.78
C THR A 381 32.02 7.68 2.23
N ASP A 382 32.12 8.79 2.98
CA ASP A 382 32.80 10.04 2.59
C ASP A 382 32.29 10.59 1.23
N GLN A 383 31.01 10.34 0.91
CA GLN A 383 30.36 10.88 -0.28
C GLN A 383 29.70 12.21 0.03
N THR A 384 29.94 13.22 -0.79
CA THR A 384 29.24 14.50 -0.73
C THR A 384 28.71 14.86 -2.10
N ILE A 385 27.46 15.32 -2.17
CA ILE A 385 26.86 15.92 -3.36
C ILE A 385 26.41 17.34 -3.05
N GLN A 386 26.40 18.19 -4.07
CA GLN A 386 25.59 19.40 -4.02
C GLN A 386 24.13 19.00 -4.12
N LEU A 387 23.28 19.56 -3.26
CA LEU A 387 21.86 19.25 -3.23
C LEU A 387 21.08 20.52 -2.90
N THR A 388 20.38 21.06 -3.89
CA THR A 388 19.38 22.10 -3.68
C THR A 388 18.00 21.47 -3.73
N GLN A 389 17.21 21.62 -2.66
CA GLN A 389 15.80 21.25 -2.65
C GLN A 389 14.95 22.52 -2.61
N ASN A 390 13.97 22.62 -3.52
CA ASN A 390 12.99 23.71 -3.50
C ASN A 390 11.63 23.25 -4.06
N PHE A 391 10.59 24.06 -3.84
CA PHE A 391 9.23 23.82 -4.31
C PHE A 391 8.88 24.70 -5.51
N TYR A 392 8.20 24.06 -6.46
CA TYR A 392 7.73 24.70 -7.68
C TYR A 392 6.30 24.29 -7.97
N TRP A 393 5.68 24.90 -8.97
CA TRP A 393 4.41 24.43 -9.49
C TRP A 393 4.34 24.60 -11.00
N TYR A 394 3.75 23.62 -11.66
CA TYR A 394 3.35 23.74 -13.06
C TYR A 394 1.98 24.39 -13.13
N ASN A 395 1.84 25.38 -14.03
CA ASN A 395 0.54 25.96 -14.35
C ASN A 395 -0.25 25.00 -15.22
N ALA A 396 -1.39 24.54 -14.72
CA ALA A 396 -2.25 23.61 -15.40
C ALA A 396 -2.85 24.23 -16.67
N SER A 397 -2.83 23.47 -17.77
CA SER A 397 -3.43 23.97 -19.01
C SER A 397 -4.95 24.04 -18.94
N ALA A 398 -5.50 25.17 -19.39
CA ALA A 398 -6.93 25.35 -19.62
C ALA A 398 -7.36 24.93 -21.05
N GLY A 399 -6.45 24.36 -21.84
CA GLY A 399 -6.59 24.25 -23.29
C GLY A 399 -6.36 25.60 -23.97
N ASN A 400 -5.83 25.59 -25.20
CA ASN A 400 -5.49 26.83 -25.91
C ASN A 400 -6.27 27.03 -27.22
N ASN A 401 -7.23 26.14 -27.55
CA ASN A 401 -8.11 26.16 -28.74
C ASN A 401 -7.44 26.29 -30.12
N LYS A 402 -6.13 26.49 -30.17
CA LYS A 402 -5.31 26.66 -31.38
C LYS A 402 -4.50 25.41 -31.69
N GLU A 403 -3.93 24.78 -30.66
CA GLU A 403 -3.09 23.58 -30.79
C GLU A 403 -3.75 22.36 -30.15
N SER A 404 -4.38 22.55 -28.98
CA SER A 404 -5.19 21.49 -28.36
C SER A 404 -6.18 22.07 -27.35
N ARG A 405 -7.39 21.50 -27.33
CA ARG A 405 -8.43 21.78 -26.33
C ARG A 405 -8.22 20.99 -25.03
N GLN A 406 -7.21 20.13 -24.97
CA GLN A 406 -6.95 19.29 -23.79
C GLN A 406 -6.56 20.17 -22.59
N THR A 407 -7.31 20.06 -21.51
CA THR A 407 -7.03 20.63 -20.20
C THR A 407 -6.21 19.66 -19.36
N SER A 408 -5.54 20.14 -18.32
CA SER A 408 -5.07 19.29 -17.22
C SER A 408 -6.26 18.95 -16.32
N GLY A 409 -6.34 17.74 -15.79
CA GLY A 409 -7.44 17.27 -14.95
C GLY A 409 -7.03 16.08 -14.07
N ALA A 410 -8.01 15.32 -13.59
CA ALA A 410 -7.78 14.18 -12.70
C ALA A 410 -6.83 13.14 -13.32
N TYR A 411 -7.03 12.81 -14.60
CA TYR A 411 -6.24 11.82 -15.34
C TYR A 411 -5.02 12.45 -16.03
N ILE A 412 -5.22 13.60 -16.68
CA ILE A 412 -4.23 14.19 -17.57
C ILE A 412 -3.40 15.23 -16.83
N PHE A 413 -2.08 15.04 -16.82
CA PHE A 413 -1.13 16.10 -16.53
C PHE A 413 -0.75 16.81 -17.83
N ARG A 414 -1.12 18.08 -17.98
CA ARG A 414 -0.73 18.92 -19.11
C ARG A 414 -0.33 20.32 -18.65
N PRO A 415 0.98 20.59 -18.46
CA PRO A 415 1.45 21.90 -18.06
C PRO A 415 1.42 22.89 -19.25
N ASN A 416 1.15 24.17 -18.99
CA ASN A 416 1.19 25.23 -20.01
C ASN A 416 2.60 25.58 -20.50
N SER A 417 3.63 25.20 -19.74
CA SER A 417 5.04 25.47 -20.02
C SER A 417 5.89 24.29 -19.55
N SER A 418 7.06 24.13 -20.17
CA SER A 418 8.04 23.15 -19.70
C SER A 418 8.76 23.58 -18.42
N ASP A 419 8.81 24.89 -18.16
CA ASP A 419 9.44 25.44 -16.96
C ASP A 419 8.39 25.69 -15.87
N PRO A 420 8.58 25.13 -14.67
CA PRO A 420 7.69 25.37 -13.54
C PRO A 420 8.00 26.71 -12.86
N PHE A 421 7.01 27.27 -12.19
CA PHE A 421 7.14 28.50 -11.40
C PHE A 421 7.67 28.17 -10.01
N VAL A 422 8.72 28.88 -9.56
CA VAL A 422 9.22 28.75 -8.19
C VAL A 422 8.19 29.33 -7.20
N ILE A 423 7.91 28.62 -6.11
CA ILE A 423 6.99 29.11 -5.07
C ILE A 423 7.65 30.24 -4.30
N ASN A 424 8.89 30.04 -3.85
CA ASN A 424 9.74 31.08 -3.29
C ASN A 424 11.22 30.73 -3.50
N LYS A 425 12.06 31.75 -3.72
CA LYS A 425 13.51 31.57 -3.88
C LYS A 425 14.23 31.41 -2.55
N THR A 426 13.59 31.84 -1.46
CA THR A 426 14.12 31.73 -0.10
C THR A 426 13.11 31.03 0.80
N ALA A 427 13.61 30.41 1.87
CA ALA A 427 12.80 29.84 2.93
C ALA A 427 13.13 30.55 4.25
N GLU A 428 12.10 30.92 5.01
CA GLU A 428 12.26 31.33 6.40
C GLU A 428 12.64 30.08 7.21
N THR A 429 13.82 30.09 7.82
CA THR A 429 14.35 28.94 8.56
C THR A 429 14.30 29.18 10.07
N GLN A 430 13.94 28.12 10.78
CA GLN A 430 14.12 28.04 12.22
C GLN A 430 14.73 26.67 12.54
N ILE A 431 15.92 26.68 13.14
CA ILE A 431 16.59 25.46 13.58
C ILE A 431 16.09 25.12 14.98
N VAL A 432 15.69 23.87 15.15
CA VAL A 432 15.31 23.31 16.44
C VAL A 432 16.22 22.10 16.69
N THR A 433 17.13 22.22 17.66
CA THR A 433 17.87 21.05 18.14
C THR A 433 16.95 20.27 19.09
N VAL A 434 16.64 19.03 18.73
CA VAL A 434 15.77 18.12 19.47
C VAL A 434 16.64 17.09 20.20
N SER A 435 17.34 17.56 21.24
CA SER A 435 18.15 16.77 22.19
C SER A 435 19.24 15.93 21.50
N SER A 436 19.57 14.77 22.07
CA SER A 436 20.38 13.76 21.39
C SER A 436 19.58 12.94 20.38
N THR A 437 18.26 13.10 20.32
CA THR A 437 17.37 12.24 19.51
C THR A 437 17.22 12.65 18.04
N ALA A 438 17.26 13.95 17.74
CA ALA A 438 17.17 14.47 16.39
C ALA A 438 17.66 15.92 16.26
N GLN A 439 18.02 16.32 15.04
CA GLN A 439 18.19 17.72 14.65
C GLN A 439 17.20 18.05 13.54
N GLU A 440 16.50 19.18 13.66
CA GLU A 440 15.54 19.60 12.64
C GLU A 440 15.67 21.06 12.24
N VAL A 441 15.35 21.33 10.96
CA VAL A 441 15.21 22.67 10.41
C VAL A 441 13.83 22.80 9.81
N THR A 442 13.02 23.72 10.34
CA THR A 442 11.75 24.07 9.72
C THR A 442 11.98 25.13 8.65
N GLN A 443 11.42 24.94 7.47
CA GLN A 443 11.49 25.84 6.32
C GLN A 443 10.08 26.27 5.93
N ARG A 444 9.82 27.58 5.90
CA ARG A 444 8.56 28.14 5.38
C ARG A 444 8.82 28.88 4.07
N PHE A 445 8.18 28.42 3.00
CA PHE A 445 8.34 28.98 1.65
C PHE A 445 7.21 29.96 1.33
N SER A 446 5.99 29.67 1.79
CA SER A 446 4.82 30.52 1.62
C SER A 446 3.81 30.27 2.75
N PRO A 447 2.67 30.99 2.79
CA PRO A 447 1.60 30.68 3.72
C PRO A 447 1.00 29.27 3.57
N TRP A 448 1.18 28.63 2.41
CA TRP A 448 0.57 27.34 2.06
C TRP A 448 1.61 26.25 1.70
N VAL A 449 2.91 26.54 1.87
CA VAL A 449 4.00 25.56 1.66
C VAL A 449 5.05 25.68 2.75
N SER A 450 5.27 24.58 3.46
CA SER A 450 6.32 24.45 4.47
C SER A 450 6.91 23.03 4.44
N GLN A 451 8.12 22.92 4.98
CA GLN A 451 8.85 21.66 5.10
C GLN A 451 9.55 21.58 6.47
N VAL A 452 9.71 20.38 7.00
CA VAL A 452 10.63 20.10 8.10
C VAL A 452 11.68 19.11 7.63
N VAL A 453 12.95 19.49 7.79
CA VAL A 453 14.14 18.72 7.41
C VAL A 453 14.68 18.09 8.68
N ARG A 454 14.64 16.76 8.81
CA ARG A 454 15.01 16.06 10.05
C ARG A 454 16.09 15.01 9.84
N LEU A 455 17.08 15.02 10.74
CA LEU A 455 18.01 13.91 10.95
C LEU A 455 17.75 13.31 12.32
N TYR A 456 17.29 12.06 12.34
CA TYR A 456 17.15 11.29 13.56
C TYR A 456 18.48 10.62 13.94
N GLU A 457 18.78 10.55 15.23
CA GLU A 457 19.95 9.82 15.71
C GLU A 457 19.78 8.32 15.44
N GLY A 458 20.84 7.66 14.94
CA GLY A 458 20.76 6.24 14.57
C GLY A 458 20.25 5.95 13.14
N HIS A 459 19.76 6.96 12.42
CA HIS A 459 19.15 6.80 11.09
C HIS A 459 20.09 7.23 9.94
N ARG A 460 20.03 6.52 8.81
CA ARG A 460 20.89 6.73 7.62
C ARG A 460 20.22 7.53 6.51
N GLU A 461 19.03 8.02 6.79
CA GLU A 461 18.17 8.76 5.89
C GLU A 461 17.91 10.18 6.41
N LEU A 462 17.73 11.11 5.47
CA LEU A 462 17.22 12.43 5.73
C LEU A 462 15.71 12.44 5.51
N GLU A 463 14.94 12.88 6.50
CA GLU A 463 13.49 13.04 6.36
C GLU A 463 13.15 14.46 5.90
N LEU A 464 12.36 14.56 4.83
CA LEU A 464 11.71 15.79 4.36
C LEU A 464 10.20 15.64 4.56
N GLU A 465 9.66 16.18 5.64
CA GLU A 465 8.21 16.26 5.87
C GLU A 465 7.67 17.53 5.22
N TRP A 466 6.85 17.39 4.19
CA TRP A 466 6.26 18.50 3.46
C TRP A 466 4.80 18.72 3.87
N THR A 467 4.36 19.98 3.89
CA THR A 467 2.95 20.37 4.06
C THR A 467 2.59 21.35 2.95
N VAL A 468 1.66 20.96 2.08
CA VAL A 468 1.21 21.72 0.92
C VAL A 468 -0.29 21.91 0.97
N GLY A 469 -0.72 23.16 0.99
CA GLY A 469 -2.11 23.58 0.87
C GLY A 469 -2.57 24.51 2.01
N PRO A 470 -3.77 25.12 1.89
CA PRO A 470 -4.67 25.02 0.74
C PRO A 470 -4.04 25.68 -0.51
N VAL A 471 -4.02 24.96 -1.63
CA VAL A 471 -3.40 25.47 -2.86
C VAL A 471 -4.25 26.64 -3.40
N PRO A 472 -3.68 27.85 -3.55
CA PRO A 472 -4.46 29.02 -3.93
C PRO A 472 -4.84 28.94 -5.41
N VAL A 473 -6.12 29.17 -5.72
CA VAL A 473 -6.65 29.20 -7.10
C VAL A 473 -7.52 30.43 -7.38
N ALA A 474 -7.56 31.39 -6.43
CA ALA A 474 -8.31 32.63 -6.58
C ALA A 474 -7.78 33.54 -7.71
N ASP A 475 -6.56 33.28 -8.17
CA ASP A 475 -5.93 33.91 -9.33
C ASP A 475 -6.39 33.31 -10.67
N GLY A 476 -7.28 32.30 -10.66
CA GLY A 476 -7.77 31.63 -11.86
C GLY A 476 -6.77 30.66 -12.48
N LEU A 477 -5.72 30.27 -11.75
CA LEU A 477 -4.68 29.35 -12.23
C LEU A 477 -4.69 28.04 -11.45
N GLY A 478 -4.88 26.92 -12.15
CA GLY A 478 -4.68 25.59 -11.58
C GLY A 478 -3.18 25.32 -11.36
N LYS A 479 -2.84 24.67 -10.24
CA LYS A 479 -1.45 24.48 -9.81
C LYS A 479 -1.16 23.03 -9.49
N GLU A 480 -0.05 22.54 -10.03
CA GLU A 480 0.46 21.18 -9.82
C GLU A 480 1.82 21.31 -9.12
N VAL A 481 1.81 21.12 -7.81
CA VAL A 481 2.92 21.46 -6.91
C VAL A 481 3.92 20.32 -6.87
N ILE A 482 5.19 20.65 -7.09
CA ILE A 482 6.31 19.71 -7.08
C ILE A 482 7.33 20.10 -6.01
N THR A 483 8.03 19.11 -5.47
CA THR A 483 9.36 19.31 -4.89
C THR A 483 10.39 18.84 -5.90
N ARG A 484 11.49 19.57 -6.04
CA ARG A 484 12.60 19.23 -6.93
C ARG A 484 13.91 19.23 -6.17
N LEU A 485 14.70 18.18 -6.43
CA LEU A 485 16.03 17.93 -5.91
C LEU A 485 17.01 18.12 -7.07
N ASP A 486 17.78 19.20 -7.04
CA ASP A 486 18.81 19.50 -8.03
C ASP A 486 20.19 19.14 -7.46
N THR A 487 20.94 18.30 -8.18
CA THR A 487 22.25 17.80 -7.73
C THR A 487 23.33 17.94 -8.80
N ASP A 488 24.59 17.72 -8.41
CA ASP A 488 25.71 17.62 -9.34
C ASP A 488 25.93 16.22 -9.94
N ILE A 489 25.11 15.22 -9.57
CA ILE A 489 25.14 13.84 -10.10
C ILE A 489 24.96 13.83 -11.62
N LYS A 490 25.79 13.05 -12.32
CA LYS A 490 25.75 12.94 -13.79
C LYS A 490 24.86 11.79 -14.26
N SER A 491 23.54 11.94 -14.08
CA SER A 491 22.54 10.91 -14.38
C SER A 491 22.36 10.58 -15.88
N SER A 492 22.88 11.42 -16.78
CA SER A 492 22.93 11.16 -18.23
C SER A 492 21.56 10.88 -18.86
N ASP A 493 20.54 11.64 -18.42
CA ASP A 493 19.13 11.51 -18.81
C ASP A 493 18.42 10.23 -18.34
N TYR A 494 19.09 9.43 -17.50
CA TYR A 494 18.51 8.24 -16.87
C TYR A 494 18.05 8.53 -15.45
N PHE A 495 16.95 7.89 -15.08
CA PHE A 495 16.45 7.83 -13.71
C PHE A 495 15.69 6.51 -13.53
N TYR A 496 15.40 6.17 -12.29
CA TYR A 496 14.87 4.84 -11.97
C TYR A 496 13.64 5.01 -11.08
N THR A 497 12.56 4.30 -11.41
CA THR A 497 11.32 4.31 -10.62
C THR A 497 10.89 2.89 -10.33
N ASP A 498 10.24 2.68 -9.21
CA ASP A 498 9.66 1.37 -8.92
C ASP A 498 8.45 1.03 -9.81
N SER A 499 8.12 -0.25 -9.86
CA SER A 499 6.87 -0.80 -10.39
C SER A 499 6.08 -1.37 -9.23
N ASN A 500 5.01 -0.67 -8.84
CA ASN A 500 4.10 -1.07 -7.76
C ASN A 500 4.78 -1.34 -6.42
N GLY A 501 5.94 -0.75 -6.14
CA GLY A 501 6.71 -0.97 -4.91
C GLY A 501 7.78 -2.06 -4.99
N ARG A 502 7.87 -2.80 -6.11
CA ARG A 502 8.76 -3.97 -6.27
C ARG A 502 9.96 -3.71 -7.18
N GLU A 503 9.84 -4.09 -8.44
CA GLU A 503 10.91 -4.01 -9.43
C GLU A 503 11.28 -2.56 -9.66
N VAL A 504 12.55 -2.29 -9.96
CA VAL A 504 13.01 -0.96 -10.32
C VAL A 504 13.30 -0.96 -11.81
N LEU A 505 12.60 -0.06 -12.50
CA LEU A 505 12.68 0.10 -13.95
C LEU A 505 13.56 1.29 -14.29
N GLU A 506 14.46 1.07 -15.25
CA GLU A 506 15.25 2.15 -15.86
C GLU A 506 14.36 2.98 -16.78
N ARG A 507 14.39 4.30 -16.59
CA ARG A 507 13.69 5.30 -17.39
C ARG A 507 14.73 6.18 -18.08
N ARG A 508 14.47 6.52 -19.33
CA ARG A 508 15.27 7.48 -20.09
C ARG A 508 14.35 8.59 -20.60
N LYS A 509 14.72 9.83 -20.34
CA LYS A 509 13.99 11.00 -20.81
C LYS A 509 13.84 10.95 -22.34
N ASP A 510 12.63 11.28 -22.81
CA ASP A 510 12.27 11.40 -24.23
C ASP A 510 12.54 10.14 -25.07
N TYR A 511 12.55 8.97 -24.43
CA TYR A 511 12.85 7.69 -25.09
C TYR A 511 11.78 6.63 -24.86
N ARG A 512 11.55 5.78 -25.86
CA ARG A 512 10.69 4.60 -25.80
C ARG A 512 11.38 3.43 -26.48
N PRO A 513 11.46 2.24 -25.85
CA PRO A 513 12.22 1.12 -26.40
C PRO A 513 11.52 0.43 -27.59
N THR A 514 10.22 0.65 -27.75
CA THR A 514 9.35 -0.10 -28.66
C THR A 514 8.87 0.71 -29.88
N TRP A 515 9.09 2.02 -29.89
CA TRP A 515 8.78 2.89 -31.04
C TRP A 515 9.62 4.18 -31.00
N GLU A 516 9.74 4.86 -32.14
CA GLU A 516 10.36 6.18 -32.21
C GLU A 516 9.42 7.26 -31.66
N LEU A 517 9.80 7.89 -30.54
CA LEU A 517 8.97 8.90 -29.89
C LEU A 517 8.98 10.22 -30.67
N LYS A 518 7.79 10.64 -31.13
CA LYS A 518 7.57 12.03 -31.54
C LYS A 518 7.24 12.88 -30.32
N GLN A 519 8.21 13.63 -29.82
CA GLN A 519 8.03 14.43 -28.61
C GLN A 519 7.00 15.56 -28.83
N THR A 520 6.01 15.62 -27.95
CA THR A 520 4.91 16.60 -27.94
C THR A 520 4.63 17.17 -26.54
N GLU A 521 4.98 16.44 -25.48
CA GLU A 521 4.78 16.79 -24.07
C GLU A 521 6.09 16.50 -23.30
N PRO A 522 7.10 17.40 -23.36
CA PRO A 522 8.46 17.16 -22.87
C PRO A 522 8.57 17.03 -21.35
N VAL A 523 7.54 17.43 -20.61
CA VAL A 523 7.43 17.23 -19.16
C VAL A 523 6.53 16.02 -18.87
N ALA A 524 5.24 16.12 -19.20
CA ALA A 524 4.27 15.09 -18.85
C ALA A 524 4.59 13.71 -19.44
N GLY A 525 5.15 13.65 -20.66
CA GLY A 525 5.60 12.41 -21.29
C GLY A 525 6.78 11.71 -20.59
N ASN A 526 7.36 12.32 -19.56
CA ASN A 526 8.45 11.78 -18.77
C ASN A 526 8.08 11.53 -17.29
N TYR A 527 6.83 11.76 -16.89
CA TYR A 527 6.36 11.41 -15.55
C TYR A 527 6.03 9.90 -15.46
N TYR A 528 6.48 9.27 -14.37
CA TYR A 528 6.22 7.88 -14.07
C TYR A 528 5.70 7.72 -12.64
N PRO A 529 4.89 6.68 -12.36
CA PRO A 529 4.48 6.39 -11.00
C PRO A 529 5.67 5.96 -10.14
N ILE A 530 5.61 6.36 -8.88
CA ILE A 530 6.42 5.84 -7.78
C ILE A 530 5.49 5.44 -6.64
N ASN A 531 5.56 4.19 -6.19
CA ASN A 531 4.77 3.68 -5.07
C ASN A 531 5.65 3.35 -3.86
N SER A 532 6.97 3.42 -4.03
CA SER A 532 7.93 3.22 -2.95
C SER A 532 9.17 4.08 -3.08
N ARG A 533 9.73 4.24 -4.30
CA ARG A 533 11.04 4.87 -4.47
C ARG A 533 11.34 5.32 -5.90
N ALA A 534 12.18 6.34 -6.01
CA ALA A 534 12.90 6.67 -7.23
C ALA A 534 14.34 7.11 -6.93
N TYR A 535 15.22 7.01 -7.92
CA TYR A 535 16.59 7.51 -7.77
C TYR A 535 17.23 7.96 -9.08
N ILE A 536 18.26 8.78 -8.91
CA ILE A 536 19.25 9.14 -9.94
C ILE A 536 20.63 8.71 -9.45
N LYS A 537 21.52 8.36 -10.38
CA LYS A 537 22.88 7.95 -10.05
C LYS A 537 23.89 8.27 -11.13
N ASP A 538 25.15 8.35 -10.74
CA ASP A 538 26.31 8.23 -11.62
C ASP A 538 27.18 7.04 -11.17
N ASP A 539 28.46 6.98 -11.58
CA ASP A 539 29.36 5.90 -11.23
C ASP A 539 29.73 5.85 -9.73
N LYS A 540 29.57 6.97 -9.02
CA LYS A 540 30.01 7.14 -7.62
C LYS A 540 28.86 7.34 -6.67
N HIS A 541 27.83 8.09 -7.04
CA HIS A 541 26.77 8.58 -6.17
C HIS A 541 25.41 8.10 -6.66
N GLN A 542 24.58 7.63 -5.73
CA GLN A 542 23.16 7.42 -5.94
C GLN A 542 22.38 8.20 -4.88
N LEU A 543 21.51 9.11 -5.33
CA LEU A 543 20.52 9.77 -4.48
C LEU A 543 19.18 9.05 -4.67
N THR A 544 18.70 8.42 -3.60
CA THR A 544 17.41 7.72 -3.59
C THR A 544 16.40 8.48 -2.74
N VAL A 545 15.18 8.57 -3.24
CA VAL A 545 14.01 9.07 -2.53
C VAL A 545 13.05 7.91 -2.30
N VAL A 546 12.67 7.68 -1.04
CA VAL A 546 11.59 6.78 -0.65
C VAL A 546 10.36 7.62 -0.30
N THR A 547 9.19 7.23 -0.81
CA THR A 547 7.92 7.96 -0.63
C THR A 547 6.97 7.25 0.34
N ASP A 548 6.11 8.03 0.99
CA ASP A 548 5.07 7.55 1.90
C ASP A 548 3.73 7.21 1.21
N ARG A 549 3.60 7.50 -0.08
CA ARG A 549 2.38 7.29 -0.87
C ARG A 549 2.68 7.17 -2.37
N SER A 550 1.68 6.78 -3.15
CA SER A 550 1.77 6.80 -4.61
C SER A 550 1.85 8.24 -5.13
N GLN A 551 2.84 8.53 -5.96
CA GLN A 551 3.09 9.86 -6.54
C GLN A 551 3.61 9.75 -7.98
N GLY A 552 3.60 10.86 -8.70
CA GLY A 552 4.30 11.00 -9.98
C GLY A 552 5.71 11.57 -9.76
N ALA A 553 6.71 11.00 -10.40
CA ALA A 553 8.09 11.48 -10.37
C ALA A 553 8.73 11.51 -11.76
N SER A 554 9.73 12.37 -11.93
CA SER A 554 10.48 12.52 -13.17
C SER A 554 11.89 13.06 -12.95
N SER A 555 12.77 12.85 -13.92
CA SER A 555 14.06 13.54 -14.05
C SER A 555 14.03 14.36 -15.34
N ILE A 556 13.61 15.62 -15.23
CA ILE A 556 13.46 16.53 -16.38
C ILE A 556 14.80 17.12 -16.80
N TYR A 557 15.72 17.33 -15.86
CA TYR A 557 17.05 17.86 -16.11
C TYR A 557 18.09 16.85 -15.61
N ASN A 558 19.26 16.80 -16.25
CA ASN A 558 20.34 15.93 -15.82
C ASN A 558 20.76 16.28 -14.38
N GLY A 559 20.87 15.27 -13.51
CA GLY A 559 21.15 15.45 -12.09
C GLY A 559 19.97 15.95 -11.25
N SER A 560 18.76 16.08 -11.80
CA SER A 560 17.57 16.46 -11.03
C SER A 560 16.55 15.33 -10.90
N LEU A 561 15.81 15.36 -9.79
CA LEU A 561 14.67 14.49 -9.55
C LEU A 561 13.53 15.33 -8.97
N GLU A 562 12.36 15.29 -9.59
CA GLU A 562 11.16 15.99 -9.12
C GLU A 562 10.03 15.02 -8.81
N ILE A 563 9.24 15.36 -7.78
CA ILE A 563 8.11 14.58 -7.29
C ILE A 563 6.92 15.52 -7.16
N MET A 564 5.79 15.14 -7.76
CA MET A 564 4.53 15.87 -7.64
C MET A 564 3.83 15.53 -6.32
N LEU A 565 3.57 16.56 -5.52
CA LEU A 565 3.08 16.42 -4.15
C LEU A 565 1.58 16.67 -4.02
N HIS A 566 1.06 17.64 -4.76
CA HIS A 566 -0.35 18.03 -4.67
C HIS A 566 -0.81 18.74 -5.95
N ARG A 567 -2.09 18.63 -6.29
CA ARG A 567 -2.69 19.24 -7.49
C ARG A 567 -4.02 19.86 -7.12
N ARG A 568 -4.28 21.08 -7.59
CA ARG A 568 -5.60 21.72 -7.54
C ARG A 568 -5.89 22.40 -8.86
N LEU A 569 -6.89 21.90 -9.56
CA LEU A 569 -7.19 22.19 -10.96
C LEU A 569 -8.56 22.85 -11.09
N LEU A 570 -8.75 23.61 -12.17
CA LEU A 570 -9.97 24.41 -12.40
C LEU A 570 -10.87 23.86 -13.51
N TYR A 571 -10.42 22.83 -14.22
CA TYR A 571 -11.12 22.24 -15.36
C TYR A 571 -11.14 20.71 -15.27
N ASP A 572 -12.19 20.11 -15.83
CA ASP A 572 -12.24 18.68 -16.17
C ASP A 572 -11.37 18.43 -17.41
N ASP A 573 -10.78 17.23 -17.53
CA ASP A 573 -9.92 16.84 -18.66
C ASP A 573 -10.64 16.09 -19.78
N PHE A 574 -11.98 16.02 -19.72
CA PHE A 574 -12.85 15.41 -20.70
C PHE A 574 -12.59 13.91 -20.87
N ARG A 575 -12.31 13.20 -19.77
CA ARG A 575 -12.22 11.73 -19.73
C ARG A 575 -13.44 11.02 -19.13
N GLY A 576 -14.42 11.78 -18.65
CA GLY A 576 -15.73 11.25 -18.26
C GLY A 576 -16.15 11.57 -16.83
N VAL A 577 -15.19 11.86 -15.93
CA VAL A 577 -15.47 12.21 -14.54
C VAL A 577 -16.34 13.47 -14.43
N GLY A 578 -16.10 14.47 -15.28
CA GLY A 578 -16.96 15.64 -15.40
C GLY A 578 -16.87 16.58 -14.20
N GLU A 579 -15.75 16.55 -13.47
CA GLU A 579 -15.44 17.38 -12.30
C GLU A 579 -13.97 17.84 -12.39
N PRO A 580 -13.66 19.10 -12.10
CA PRO A 580 -12.28 19.51 -11.89
C PRO A 580 -11.72 18.87 -10.61
N LEU A 581 -10.44 18.51 -10.62
CA LEU A 581 -9.73 18.06 -9.40
C LEU A 581 -9.51 19.25 -8.46
N SER A 582 -10.53 19.61 -7.67
CA SER A 582 -10.50 20.74 -6.73
C SER A 582 -11.08 20.34 -5.38
N GLU A 583 -10.32 19.50 -4.68
CA GLU A 583 -10.75 18.93 -3.40
C GLU A 583 -10.98 20.03 -2.34
N PRO A 584 -12.16 20.08 -1.71
CA PRO A 584 -12.51 21.18 -0.80
C PRO A 584 -11.81 21.07 0.57
N GLY A 585 -11.35 19.87 0.96
CA GLY A 585 -10.86 19.61 2.32
C GLY A 585 -11.94 19.71 3.39
N GLU A 586 -11.58 19.47 4.65
CA GLU A 586 -12.51 19.49 5.80
C GLU A 586 -13.18 20.86 6.01
N PHE A 587 -12.45 21.94 5.72
CA PHE A 587 -12.89 23.31 5.97
C PHE A 587 -13.36 24.05 4.71
N SER A 588 -13.52 23.35 3.59
CA SER A 588 -14.01 23.88 2.31
C SER A 588 -13.19 25.03 1.69
N ASP A 589 -11.94 25.24 2.12
CA ASP A 589 -11.01 26.22 1.56
C ASP A 589 -9.91 25.60 0.66
N GLY A 590 -9.90 24.26 0.54
CA GLY A 590 -8.97 23.47 -0.24
C GLY A 590 -8.22 22.46 0.62
N LEU A 591 -8.05 21.24 0.10
CA LEU A 591 -7.34 20.19 0.83
C LEU A 591 -5.87 20.58 1.11
N VAL A 592 -5.44 20.32 2.34
CA VAL A 592 -4.03 20.36 2.75
C VAL A 592 -3.50 18.94 2.81
N ALA A 593 -2.44 18.67 2.07
CA ALA A 593 -1.73 17.41 2.12
C ALA A 593 -0.43 17.56 2.92
N ARG A 594 -0.15 16.57 3.78
CA ARG A 594 1.11 16.43 4.51
C ARG A 594 1.66 15.04 4.28
N GLY A 595 2.95 14.94 4.00
CA GLY A 595 3.62 13.66 3.75
C GLY A 595 5.12 13.75 3.95
N ARG A 596 5.82 12.65 3.69
CA ARG A 596 7.26 12.52 3.92
C ARG A 596 7.98 11.95 2.71
N LEU A 597 9.19 12.43 2.49
CA LEU A 597 10.19 11.83 1.60
C LEU A 597 11.43 11.49 2.41
N LEU A 598 11.96 10.27 2.27
CA LEU A 598 13.19 9.85 2.93
C LEU A 598 14.31 9.78 1.89
N LEU A 599 15.37 10.57 2.09
CA LEU A 599 16.49 10.70 1.17
C LEU A 599 17.70 9.92 1.68
N THR A 600 18.34 9.16 0.80
CA THR A 600 19.58 8.44 1.12
C THR A 600 20.62 8.70 0.04
N LEU A 601 21.87 8.98 0.45
CA LEU A 601 23.04 9.06 -0.42
C LEU A 601 23.92 7.83 -0.19
N SER A 602 24.16 7.04 -1.22
CA SER A 602 24.97 5.82 -1.11
C SER A 602 25.74 5.53 -2.40
N PRO A 603 26.78 4.69 -2.37
CA PRO A 603 27.39 4.16 -3.58
C PRO A 603 26.39 3.28 -4.34
N PRO A 604 26.33 3.36 -5.68
CA PRO A 604 25.35 2.60 -6.47
C PRO A 604 25.34 1.08 -6.22
N ASP A 605 26.47 0.48 -5.84
CA ASP A 605 26.61 -0.97 -5.64
C ASP A 605 26.13 -1.47 -4.27
N THR A 606 25.83 -0.56 -3.34
CA THR A 606 25.34 -0.84 -1.98
C THR A 606 24.04 -0.10 -1.65
N ALA A 607 23.58 0.80 -2.51
CA ALA A 607 22.39 1.62 -2.27
C ALA A 607 21.11 0.80 -2.01
N ALA A 608 20.97 -0.37 -2.66
CA ALA A 608 19.84 -1.26 -2.46
C ALA A 608 19.75 -1.81 -1.03
N ASP A 609 20.89 -1.98 -0.35
CA ASP A 609 20.93 -2.44 1.04
C ASP A 609 20.34 -1.42 2.02
N VAL A 610 20.27 -0.16 1.59
CA VAL A 610 19.67 0.94 2.37
C VAL A 610 18.21 1.15 1.96
N HIS A 611 17.92 1.37 0.68
CA HIS A 611 16.58 1.78 0.28
C HIS A 611 15.56 0.64 0.36
N ARG A 612 15.94 -0.64 0.16
CA ARG A 612 15.00 -1.78 0.21
C ARG A 612 14.35 -1.92 1.60
N PRO A 613 15.11 -2.03 2.72
CA PRO A 613 14.53 -2.03 4.05
C PRO A 613 13.82 -0.73 4.41
N LEU A 614 14.34 0.43 3.97
CA LEU A 614 13.75 1.73 4.29
C LEU A 614 12.33 1.87 3.73
N ALA A 615 12.12 1.51 2.45
CA ALA A 615 10.79 1.54 1.85
C ALA A 615 9.84 0.52 2.47
N GLN A 616 10.34 -0.65 2.88
CA GLN A 616 9.54 -1.63 3.60
C GLN A 616 9.06 -1.06 4.95
N GLY A 617 9.94 -0.41 5.71
CA GLY A 617 9.59 0.24 6.96
C GLY A 617 8.67 1.46 6.78
N MET A 618 8.73 2.12 5.61
CA MET A 618 7.82 3.21 5.25
C MET A 618 6.38 2.70 5.04
N VAL A 619 6.20 1.54 4.40
CA VAL A 619 4.87 0.93 4.21
C VAL A 619 4.34 0.28 5.49
N LEU A 620 5.22 -0.33 6.28
CA LEU A 620 4.88 -1.10 7.48
C LEU A 620 5.38 -0.41 8.76
N GLN A 621 4.94 0.82 8.96
CA GLN A 621 5.28 1.61 10.15
C GLN A 621 4.76 0.95 11.45
N PRO A 622 5.45 1.15 12.58
CA PRO A 622 4.96 0.69 13.88
C PRO A 622 3.61 1.32 14.25
N LEU A 623 2.72 0.50 14.81
CA LEU A 623 1.43 0.94 15.32
C LEU A 623 1.56 1.35 16.79
N LEU A 624 1.21 2.60 17.10
CA LEU A 624 1.19 3.12 18.46
C LEU A 624 -0.20 2.94 19.09
N SER A 625 -0.21 2.45 20.32
CA SER A 625 -1.43 2.34 21.12
C SER A 625 -1.15 2.63 22.58
N PHE A 626 -2.16 3.02 23.35
CA PHE A 626 -1.99 3.43 24.73
C PHE A 626 -2.84 2.56 25.65
N GLN A 627 -2.17 1.82 26.53
CA GLN A 627 -2.76 0.88 27.48
C GLN A 627 -1.72 0.55 28.56
N ASP A 628 -2.16 0.43 29.81
CA ASP A 628 -1.33 -0.14 30.88
C ASP A 628 -1.18 -1.67 30.69
N GLY A 629 0.04 -2.19 30.76
CA GLY A 629 0.25 -3.61 30.47
C GLY A 629 1.70 -4.10 30.53
N THR A 630 1.87 -5.35 30.10
CA THR A 630 3.12 -6.14 30.15
C THR A 630 4.27 -5.57 29.32
N PRO A 631 5.53 -5.93 29.65
CA PRO A 631 6.72 -5.26 29.16
C PRO A 631 7.00 -5.39 27.65
N SER A 632 6.99 -6.58 27.07
CA SER A 632 7.27 -6.80 25.64
C SER A 632 6.85 -8.19 25.17
N PHE A 633 6.68 -8.36 23.85
CA PHE A 633 6.36 -9.61 23.18
C PHE A 633 7.03 -9.66 21.81
N SER A 634 7.49 -10.84 21.36
CA SER A 634 7.95 -11.07 19.98
C SER A 634 7.26 -12.29 19.39
N GLY A 635 6.66 -12.13 18.22
CA GLY A 635 5.97 -13.19 17.48
C GLY A 635 6.92 -14.14 16.73
N LEU A 636 8.18 -13.74 16.53
CA LEU A 636 9.20 -14.57 15.90
C LEU A 636 10.25 -15.01 16.91
N GLN A 637 10.77 -16.24 16.77
CA GLN A 637 11.87 -16.71 17.60
C GLN A 637 13.19 -16.01 17.24
N THR A 638 13.36 -15.65 15.97
CA THR A 638 14.53 -14.95 15.43
C THR A 638 14.12 -13.98 14.33
N SER A 639 14.85 -12.87 14.17
CA SER A 639 14.66 -11.96 13.04
C SER A 639 14.84 -12.68 11.70
N LEU A 640 13.99 -12.33 10.72
CA LEU A 640 14.14 -12.79 9.35
C LEU A 640 15.41 -12.20 8.71
N PRO A 641 16.05 -12.92 7.77
CA PRO A 641 17.19 -12.39 7.02
C PRO A 641 16.89 -11.05 6.34
N PRO A 642 17.89 -10.16 6.13
CA PRO A 642 17.68 -8.85 5.51
C PRO A 642 17.04 -8.88 4.11
N ALA A 643 17.26 -9.95 3.35
CA ALA A 643 16.66 -10.11 2.02
C ALA A 643 15.21 -10.62 2.04
N VAL A 644 14.73 -11.16 3.18
CA VAL A 644 13.43 -11.82 3.28
C VAL A 644 12.42 -10.93 3.98
N HIS A 645 11.22 -10.83 3.40
CA HIS A 645 10.07 -10.17 4.01
C HIS A 645 8.88 -11.11 4.18
N LEU A 646 8.30 -11.10 5.38
CA LEU A 646 6.98 -11.65 5.66
C LEU A 646 5.90 -10.73 5.07
N LEU A 647 5.51 -10.99 3.82
CA LEU A 647 4.55 -10.20 3.07
C LEU A 647 3.10 -10.41 3.56
N THR A 648 2.76 -11.66 3.89
CA THR A 648 1.43 -12.01 4.39
C THR A 648 1.55 -13.03 5.50
N LEU A 649 0.81 -12.82 6.58
CA LEU A 649 0.48 -13.85 7.56
C LEU A 649 -1.01 -13.73 7.85
N SER A 650 -1.78 -14.77 7.56
CA SER A 650 -3.23 -14.75 7.78
C SER A 650 -3.80 -16.07 8.25
N GLN A 651 -4.79 -16.00 9.13
CA GLN A 651 -5.59 -17.14 9.51
C GLN A 651 -6.39 -17.59 8.30
N TRP A 652 -6.19 -18.83 7.89
CA TRP A 652 -6.80 -19.38 6.70
C TRP A 652 -8.08 -20.16 7.04
N ASP A 653 -7.97 -21.18 7.88
CA ASP A 653 -9.08 -21.90 8.51
C ASP A 653 -8.79 -22.07 10.02
N LYS A 654 -9.47 -23.00 10.72
CA LYS A 654 -9.28 -23.22 12.16
C LYS A 654 -7.84 -23.64 12.54
N ASP A 655 -7.20 -24.47 11.73
CA ASP A 655 -5.87 -25.04 11.98
C ASP A 655 -4.88 -24.76 10.83
N THR A 656 -5.19 -23.81 9.96
CA THR A 656 -4.32 -23.44 8.84
C THR A 656 -4.06 -21.94 8.75
N VAL A 657 -2.87 -21.57 8.30
CA VAL A 657 -2.38 -20.19 8.18
C VAL A 657 -1.75 -20.02 6.80
N LEU A 658 -2.14 -18.97 6.08
CA LEU A 658 -1.49 -18.58 4.84
C LEU A 658 -0.30 -17.67 5.16
N ILE A 659 0.87 -18.06 4.66
CA ILE A 659 2.09 -17.27 4.74
C ILE A 659 2.59 -16.93 3.34
N ARG A 660 3.05 -15.69 3.15
CA ARG A 660 3.84 -15.29 1.99
C ARG A 660 5.19 -14.77 2.45
N LEU A 661 6.24 -15.38 1.93
CA LEU A 661 7.60 -14.90 2.08
C LEU A 661 8.08 -14.40 0.72
N GLU A 662 8.73 -13.25 0.70
CA GLU A 662 9.32 -12.70 -0.50
C GLU A 662 10.82 -12.41 -0.34
N HIS A 663 11.54 -12.48 -1.46
CA HIS A 663 12.88 -11.95 -1.59
C HIS A 663 12.84 -10.54 -2.19
N GLN A 664 13.30 -9.54 -1.46
CA GLN A 664 13.04 -8.13 -1.80
C GLN A 664 13.99 -7.53 -2.84
N TYR A 665 15.12 -8.19 -3.09
CA TYR A 665 16.18 -7.71 -3.99
C TYR A 665 16.08 -8.34 -5.38
N GLN A 666 16.41 -7.53 -6.39
CA GLN A 666 16.63 -7.99 -7.76
C GLN A 666 17.96 -8.74 -7.86
N ALA A 667 18.10 -9.55 -8.91
CA ALA A 667 19.38 -10.18 -9.21
C ALA A 667 20.46 -9.11 -9.44
N LYS A 668 21.63 -9.27 -8.82
CA LYS A 668 22.79 -8.36 -8.92
C LYS A 668 22.57 -6.93 -8.38
N GLU A 669 21.48 -6.68 -7.67
CA GLU A 669 21.20 -5.37 -7.07
C GLU A 669 22.09 -5.09 -5.85
N SER A 670 22.39 -6.14 -5.08
CA SER A 670 23.26 -6.14 -3.93
C SER A 670 24.26 -7.29 -4.03
N LYS A 671 25.52 -7.04 -3.67
CA LYS A 671 26.55 -8.10 -3.63
C LYS A 671 26.27 -9.13 -2.54
N THR A 672 25.66 -8.71 -1.43
CA THR A 672 25.43 -9.51 -0.23
C THR A 672 24.01 -10.08 -0.16
N HIS A 673 23.01 -9.30 -0.60
CA HIS A 673 21.59 -9.62 -0.37
C HIS A 673 20.83 -10.06 -1.62
N SER A 674 21.44 -10.06 -2.80
CA SER A 674 20.83 -10.63 -4.03
C SER A 674 21.18 -12.11 -4.26
N GLN A 675 21.38 -12.89 -3.18
CA GLN A 675 21.66 -14.33 -3.23
C GLN A 675 20.45 -15.12 -2.70
N PRO A 676 20.22 -16.36 -3.14
CA PRO A 676 19.16 -17.20 -2.59
C PRO A 676 19.23 -17.32 -1.06
N VAL A 677 18.08 -17.26 -0.39
CA VAL A 677 17.98 -17.36 1.07
C VAL A 677 16.99 -18.45 1.46
N THR A 678 17.38 -19.29 2.42
CA THR A 678 16.53 -20.35 2.97
C THR A 678 16.00 -19.98 4.35
N VAL A 679 14.69 -20.16 4.57
CA VAL A 679 14.00 -19.92 5.85
C VAL A 679 13.42 -21.21 6.40
N ASN A 680 13.69 -21.50 7.67
CA ASN A 680 13.11 -22.64 8.37
C ASN A 680 11.76 -22.26 9.01
N LEU A 681 10.68 -22.91 8.56
CA LEU A 681 9.31 -22.63 9.02
C LEU A 681 9.00 -23.21 10.41
N GLN A 682 9.61 -24.34 10.78
CA GLN A 682 9.25 -25.07 12.00
C GLN A 682 9.58 -24.30 13.28
N LYS A 683 10.59 -23.43 13.23
CA LYS A 683 11.06 -22.61 14.36
C LYS A 683 10.78 -21.12 14.18
N LEU A 684 9.91 -20.75 13.24
CA LEU A 684 9.74 -19.36 12.87
C LEU A 684 8.96 -18.58 13.96
N PHE A 685 7.82 -19.12 14.40
CA PHE A 685 6.88 -18.44 15.29
C PHE A 685 7.08 -18.82 16.76
N SER A 686 6.83 -17.86 17.66
CA SER A 686 6.90 -18.08 19.11
C SER A 686 5.58 -18.61 19.70
N THR A 687 4.46 -18.38 19.02
CA THR A 687 3.11 -18.74 19.50
C THR A 687 2.46 -19.90 18.73
N LEU A 688 3.13 -20.41 17.69
CA LEU A 688 2.60 -21.44 16.81
C LEU A 688 3.63 -22.51 16.54
N GLU A 689 3.18 -23.76 16.51
CA GLU A 689 3.93 -24.90 16.00
C GLU A 689 3.45 -25.23 14.58
N VAL A 690 4.38 -25.29 13.62
CA VAL A 690 4.09 -25.66 12.23
C VAL A 690 4.14 -27.18 12.08
N LEU A 691 3.00 -27.77 11.70
CA LEU A 691 2.78 -29.22 11.56
C LEU A 691 2.83 -29.69 10.11
N GLY A 692 2.80 -28.78 9.14
CA GLY A 692 2.93 -29.08 7.71
C GLY A 692 2.88 -27.81 6.87
N ALA A 693 3.38 -27.90 5.63
CA ALA A 693 3.36 -26.80 4.67
C ALA A 693 3.01 -27.33 3.27
N SER A 694 2.23 -26.56 2.51
CA SER A 694 1.90 -26.87 1.11
C SER A 694 1.92 -25.59 0.29
N GLU A 695 2.57 -25.62 -0.88
CA GLU A 695 2.72 -24.42 -1.71
C GLU A 695 1.54 -24.22 -2.66
N MET A 696 1.13 -22.95 -2.82
CA MET A 696 0.02 -22.53 -3.65
C MET A 696 0.47 -21.48 -4.69
N SER A 697 -0.40 -21.20 -5.65
CA SER A 697 -0.32 -20.02 -6.52
C SER A 697 -0.31 -18.72 -5.69
N LEU A 698 0.12 -17.60 -6.30
CA LEU A 698 0.18 -16.31 -5.61
C LEU A 698 -1.20 -15.84 -5.12
N GLY A 699 -2.25 -16.03 -5.92
CA GLY A 699 -3.64 -15.79 -5.53
C GLY A 699 -4.21 -16.81 -4.53
N ALA A 700 -3.39 -17.75 -4.08
CA ALA A 700 -3.73 -18.82 -3.13
C ALA A 700 -4.94 -19.66 -3.53
N ASN A 701 -5.21 -19.84 -4.83
CA ASN A 701 -6.41 -20.54 -5.33
C ASN A 701 -6.12 -21.88 -6.02
N GLN A 702 -4.84 -22.20 -6.25
CA GLN A 702 -4.42 -23.43 -6.93
C GLN A 702 -3.18 -24.00 -6.22
N TRP A 703 -3.07 -25.32 -6.12
CA TRP A 703 -1.83 -25.96 -5.65
C TRP A 703 -0.70 -25.75 -6.65
N LYS A 704 0.51 -25.55 -6.15
CA LYS A 704 1.69 -25.30 -6.99
C LYS A 704 1.95 -26.44 -7.98
N GLU A 705 1.76 -27.68 -7.53
CA GLU A 705 1.96 -28.89 -8.34
C GLU A 705 0.95 -29.04 -9.50
N ASP A 706 -0.23 -28.42 -9.39
CA ASP A 706 -1.26 -28.43 -10.42
C ASP A 706 -1.07 -27.31 -11.46
N MET A 707 -0.13 -26.38 -11.24
CA MET A 707 0.10 -25.25 -12.12
C MET A 707 0.79 -25.69 -13.41
N ASN A 708 0.14 -25.43 -14.55
CA ASN A 708 0.68 -25.71 -15.87
C ASN A 708 0.92 -24.39 -16.63
N ARG A 709 2.11 -24.25 -17.24
CA ARG A 709 2.45 -23.06 -18.06
C ARG A 709 2.29 -23.37 -19.55
N LEU A 710 1.67 -22.46 -20.29
CA LEU A 710 1.66 -22.50 -21.75
C LEU A 710 3.10 -22.33 -22.28
N GLN A 711 3.39 -23.04 -23.36
CA GLN A 711 4.67 -22.97 -24.06
C GLN A 711 4.50 -22.08 -25.29
N TRP A 712 5.34 -21.06 -25.42
CA TRP A 712 5.30 -20.09 -26.51
C TRP A 712 6.62 -20.09 -27.29
N ASN A 713 6.54 -20.05 -28.62
CA ASN A 713 7.71 -19.81 -29.47
C ASN A 713 7.92 -18.30 -29.61
N THR A 714 8.87 -17.74 -28.87
CA THR A 714 9.16 -16.30 -28.90
C THR A 714 10.25 -15.96 -29.93
N GLU A 715 10.16 -14.78 -30.56
CA GLU A 715 11.12 -14.32 -31.59
C GLU A 715 12.57 -14.24 -31.09
N LYS A 716 12.75 -14.03 -29.78
CA LYS A 716 14.04 -14.15 -29.10
C LYS A 716 14.04 -15.45 -28.29
N THR A 717 15.14 -16.19 -28.33
CA THR A 717 15.39 -17.39 -27.52
C THR A 717 15.51 -17.01 -26.04
N SER A 718 14.40 -16.67 -25.39
CA SER A 718 14.34 -16.65 -23.94
C SER A 718 14.52 -18.09 -23.49
N LYS A 719 15.64 -18.37 -22.80
CA LYS A 719 15.74 -19.63 -22.05
C LYS A 719 14.58 -19.65 -21.06
N PRO A 720 13.88 -20.78 -20.89
CA PRO A 720 12.89 -20.90 -19.83
C PRO A 720 13.56 -20.47 -18.52
N LEU A 721 12.86 -19.65 -17.72
CA LEU A 721 13.32 -19.30 -16.38
C LEU A 721 13.69 -20.61 -15.67
N PRO A 722 14.89 -20.72 -15.06
CA PRO A 722 15.25 -21.90 -14.31
C PRO A 722 14.15 -22.20 -13.28
N LEU A 723 13.82 -23.48 -13.12
CA LEU A 723 12.97 -23.93 -12.01
C LEU A 723 13.60 -23.41 -10.72
N SER A 724 12.76 -22.91 -9.80
CA SER A 724 13.20 -22.52 -8.46
C SER A 724 14.05 -23.64 -7.86
N ASP A 725 15.15 -23.27 -7.19
CA ASP A 725 16.02 -24.21 -6.51
C ASP A 725 15.18 -25.15 -5.63
N LYS A 726 15.51 -26.44 -5.64
CA LYS A 726 14.79 -27.40 -4.82
C LYS A 726 14.97 -27.06 -3.35
N ASP A 727 13.87 -27.01 -2.62
CA ASP A 727 13.88 -26.86 -1.17
C ASP A 727 14.71 -27.98 -0.53
N PRO A 728 15.57 -27.65 0.46
CA PRO A 728 16.39 -28.67 1.13
C PRO A 728 15.53 -29.68 1.89
N SER A 729 14.38 -29.26 2.40
CA SER A 729 13.42 -30.09 3.11
C SER A 729 12.01 -29.49 3.06
N PRO A 730 10.94 -30.23 3.41
CA PRO A 730 9.58 -29.70 3.47
C PRO A 730 9.37 -28.52 4.45
N TRP A 731 10.33 -28.27 5.33
CA TRP A 731 10.28 -27.22 6.36
C TRP A 731 11.13 -26.01 6.03
N GLU A 732 11.93 -26.10 4.96
CA GLU A 732 12.91 -25.09 4.58
C GLU A 732 12.54 -24.53 3.22
N VAL A 733 12.20 -23.26 3.18
CA VAL A 733 11.75 -22.56 1.99
C VAL A 733 12.89 -21.72 1.46
N THR A 734 13.42 -22.08 0.29
CA THR A 734 14.38 -21.26 -0.43
C THR A 734 13.65 -20.23 -1.28
N LEU A 735 14.14 -18.98 -1.24
CA LEU A 735 13.67 -17.85 -2.02
C LEU A 735 14.82 -17.32 -2.87
N ASN A 736 14.62 -17.31 -4.18
CA ASN A 736 15.53 -16.66 -5.12
C ASN A 736 15.24 -15.16 -5.22
N PRO A 737 16.17 -14.34 -5.72
CA PRO A 737 15.93 -12.92 -5.99
C PRO A 737 14.58 -12.66 -6.69
N MET A 738 13.79 -11.72 -6.16
CA MET A 738 12.42 -11.35 -6.56
C MET A 738 11.30 -12.39 -6.35
N GLU A 739 11.62 -13.59 -5.89
CA GLU A 739 10.63 -14.66 -5.71
C GLU A 739 9.67 -14.35 -4.55
N ILE A 740 8.37 -14.61 -4.76
CA ILE A 740 7.37 -14.69 -3.70
C ILE A 740 6.88 -16.13 -3.64
N ARG A 741 6.92 -16.74 -2.46
CA ARG A 741 6.33 -18.07 -2.23
C ARG A 741 5.15 -17.97 -1.29
N THR A 742 4.05 -18.61 -1.71
CA THR A 742 2.77 -18.63 -0.98
C THR A 742 2.55 -20.02 -0.45
N LEU A 743 2.49 -20.17 0.88
CA LEU A 743 2.38 -21.48 1.54
C LEU A 743 1.16 -21.48 2.45
N LEU A 744 0.43 -22.59 2.44
CA LEU A 744 -0.58 -22.90 3.43
C LEU A 744 0.06 -23.79 4.50
N LEU A 745 0.19 -23.25 5.70
CA LEU A 745 0.73 -23.95 6.85
C LEU A 745 -0.39 -24.61 7.64
N ARG A 746 -0.21 -25.85 8.07
CA ARG A 746 -1.01 -26.45 9.13
C ARG A 746 -0.33 -26.14 10.46
N VAL A 747 -1.07 -25.57 11.41
CA VAL A 747 -0.49 -25.06 12.66
C VAL A 747 -1.28 -25.53 13.88
N ARG A 748 -0.59 -25.53 15.02
CA ARG A 748 -1.17 -25.69 16.36
C ARG A 748 -0.74 -24.51 17.23
N GLN A 749 -1.70 -23.87 17.89
CA GLN A 749 -1.42 -22.79 18.83
C GLN A 749 -0.78 -23.38 20.11
N LEU A 750 0.28 -22.73 20.58
CA LEU A 750 1.07 -23.16 21.74
C LEU A 750 0.46 -22.74 23.08
#